data_AF-A0A4Q1BJQ8-F1
#
_entry.id   AF-A0A4Q1BJQ8-F1
#
_cell.length_a   1.000
_cell.length_b   1.000
_cell.length_c   1.000
_cell.angle_alpha   90.00
_cell.angle_beta   90.00
_cell.angle_gamma   90.00
#
_symmetry.space_group_name_H-M   'P 1'
#
loop_
_entity.id
_entity.type
_entity.pdbx_description
1 polymer ?
#
loop_
_entity_poly.entity_id
_entity_poly.type
_entity_poly.pdbx_seq_one_letter_code
_entity_poly.pdbx_strand_id
1 'polypeptide(L)'
;MRIAIVGSGISGLSALWLLNEYSEHEVNIYEKAEYAGGHTNTVEFYREGKEKCDVDTGFIVLNPSTYPNFLQFLKLLKIPLLKTAMSFSVSRDRGKFEWSGNGLRGLFCQITNLLNPRIYRMVFDIIRFNLFALDILRHRTTTADGREMTIGEYLDKEGYGQGFRDDYLLPMTAAIWSTPADQAALDFPASTLVRFFYNHHLLQILRKPKWLTIKGGSKRYVDAILGRLSPENLHLNTEIVSVSSHENGVTLVEATGARHIYDHVIMATHSDTTLAMLRRGGGATKEEEKVLGAWQWSKNEAFLHWDEALMPNRRRAFAAWNYLTSTLTVHTPSRTTQSDIGTVSLTYDMNILQHLPEKKHGLVLVTLNPPFPIDHNKILGKFIYHHPMMTQRSVSSQVDIPKIQNTRNISFVGAWTRYGFHEDGFSSAMRLVTAHPFNVRPPFPYEPAERPLSPPGLIERVVRLIVSAAESVRLYLRPAWNGSTDMIERLLRRRASALANPTRTDSVPPRHSPSKSDRAAMYDSPKLAAYHTPDPRGTCHLLRLPDEVLTRIFVKLDRESLTKCHRLCKRLLDLLSTNSSIRLHHTLLCNSLILNPNVFRPTQNLHHVPPSTAYLLDTLRERVTRFRTLASKNRNRLEFAEPEGRLYEYLEGVLLRGVGGSRGSLPTEIAVYDLRKLDEWEDQLETNGLVSDGNEIAMNGGNRGLVGFGSGVENNTSRVVGNDNRSGEGGGSRTRTGMRLGEQVEEEIEGIRTTHKFPFEIAEFSVDPGSDLLVVVELRPRTVEVGTYTMVFHLLSLSTFEPHPKATRPALEWPIILTKKKISLGFQICDDGLFVLKHNARGGPKDQVCGWQWTTGRLAVTLRAFPNMTFESFVLLTPSSFLIPTIITRLDPISEVADELDNPIDLLWTHHLQLYAFPPFSSIKTTSDNPAPPPHTAVHITTIDLPRFHVDVTENIPPPRLLIRTDPPPRHTFPTHPLGSPSPFVPDPESGVVVVEVQCQLPQEDPHFILFVLKQTLAQYLPAPTSPLLHTAFPRPAPVVTWNTIAPYVRLLGPDLQPASWVCYVYGNRFIYPSLHSNRTSYSLTLFDFDPLRTRKEIYDRRNDPTRRADGEEDGIVLVTAETVLEGKSPLTGQVKTGGMLPYTTVSRPTPADVALIDAERIVTIKSHLLSFLTGRRLRMGAEIMEF
;
A
#
# COMPACT_ATOMS: atom_id res chain seq x y z
N MET A 1 37.47 31.68 10.52
CA MET A 1 36.60 30.64 11.10
C MET A 1 36.82 29.35 10.34
N ARG A 2 36.61 28.22 11.01
CA ARG A 2 36.50 26.89 10.41
C ARG A 2 35.03 26.58 10.11
N ILE A 3 34.68 26.43 8.84
CA ILE A 3 33.29 26.29 8.37
C ILE A 3 33.11 24.95 7.68
N ALA A 4 32.03 24.24 8.01
CA ALA A 4 31.58 23.10 7.22
C ALA A 4 30.28 23.40 6.46
N ILE A 5 30.22 22.94 5.22
CA ILE A 5 29.03 22.99 4.36
C ILE A 5 28.54 21.55 4.18
N VAL A 6 27.30 21.27 4.58
CA VAL A 6 26.70 19.93 4.46
C VAL A 6 25.76 19.92 3.25
N GLY A 7 26.15 19.21 2.19
CA GLY A 7 25.45 19.10 0.91
C GLY A 7 26.09 19.94 -0.20
N SER A 8 26.41 19.33 -1.34
CA SER A 8 27.06 19.96 -2.51
C SER A 8 26.09 20.41 -3.61
N GLY A 9 24.80 20.56 -3.29
CA GLY A 9 23.86 21.19 -4.21
C GLY A 9 24.27 22.63 -4.56
N ILE A 10 23.63 23.24 -5.56
CA ILE A 10 23.91 24.63 -6.00
C ILE A 10 24.09 25.61 -4.83
N SER A 11 23.27 25.54 -3.78
CA SER A 11 23.38 26.37 -2.58
C SER A 11 24.71 26.17 -1.83
N GLY A 12 25.12 24.91 -1.62
CA GLY A 12 26.37 24.57 -0.96
C GLY A 12 27.60 24.96 -1.77
N LEU A 13 27.59 24.67 -3.08
CA LEU A 13 28.64 25.12 -4.00
C LEU A 13 28.74 26.65 -4.11
N SER A 14 27.63 27.37 -4.01
CA SER A 14 27.62 28.84 -4.03
C SER A 14 28.16 29.44 -2.73
N ALA A 15 27.87 28.81 -1.59
CA ALA A 15 28.46 29.20 -0.31
C ALA A 15 29.97 28.89 -0.29
N LEU A 16 30.37 27.71 -0.75
CA LEU A 16 31.76 27.27 -0.90
C LEU A 16 32.54 28.26 -1.76
N TRP A 17 32.06 28.54 -2.97
CA TRP A 17 32.71 29.46 -3.91
C TRP A 17 32.96 30.85 -3.28
N LEU A 18 31.94 31.42 -2.63
CA LEU A 18 32.06 32.74 -2.01
C LEU A 18 32.98 32.75 -0.78
N LEU A 19 32.90 31.74 0.08
CA LEU A 19 33.74 31.66 1.28
C LEU A 19 35.21 31.35 0.95
N ASN A 20 35.45 30.41 0.03
CA ASN A 20 36.80 29.96 -0.36
C ASN A 20 37.57 30.97 -1.23
N GLU A 21 36.89 31.75 -2.09
CA GLU A 21 37.57 32.74 -2.96
C GLU A 21 37.55 34.18 -2.43
N TYR A 22 36.65 34.53 -1.50
CA TYR A 22 36.45 35.92 -1.06
C TYR A 22 36.45 36.10 0.48
N SER A 23 37.01 35.14 1.23
CA SER A 23 37.26 35.30 2.68
C SER A 23 38.41 34.43 3.21
N GLU A 24 39.00 34.87 4.33
CA GLU A 24 40.04 34.14 5.08
C GLU A 24 39.40 33.06 5.98
N HIS A 25 38.68 32.10 5.39
CA HIS A 25 37.97 31.04 6.13
C HIS A 25 38.41 29.65 5.64
N GLU A 26 38.65 28.72 6.57
CA GLU A 26 38.83 27.31 6.20
C GLU A 26 37.43 26.72 5.92
N VAL A 27 37.19 26.28 4.69
CA VAL A 27 35.89 25.77 4.27
C VAL A 27 36.01 24.31 3.84
N ASN A 28 35.31 23.43 4.56
CA ASN A 28 35.16 22.02 4.20
C ASN A 28 33.75 21.80 3.63
N ILE A 29 33.61 20.97 2.60
CA ILE A 29 32.31 20.57 2.05
C ILE A 29 32.12 19.06 2.13
N TYR A 30 30.96 18.66 2.64
CA TYR A 30 30.57 17.26 2.83
C TYR A 30 29.42 16.90 1.90
N GLU A 31 29.59 15.82 1.13
CA GLU A 31 28.59 15.26 0.24
C GLU A 31 28.53 13.74 0.41
N LYS A 32 27.31 13.20 0.47
CA LYS A 32 27.08 11.76 0.65
C LYS A 32 27.15 10.96 -0.64
N ALA A 33 26.98 11.62 -1.79
CA ALA A 33 27.15 11.02 -3.10
C ALA A 33 28.62 10.92 -3.52
N GLU A 34 28.88 10.10 -4.54
CA GLU A 34 30.19 9.96 -5.20
C GLU A 34 30.58 11.18 -6.07
N TYR A 35 29.65 12.10 -6.31
CA TYR A 35 29.83 13.30 -7.12
C TYR A 35 29.23 14.53 -6.42
N ALA A 36 29.80 15.70 -6.72
CA ALA A 36 29.27 16.97 -6.24
C ALA A 36 28.26 17.59 -7.23
N GLY A 37 27.23 18.27 -6.70
CA GLY A 37 26.28 19.06 -7.48
C GLY A 37 24.80 18.76 -7.22
N GLY A 38 24.47 17.58 -6.70
CA GLY A 38 23.09 17.14 -6.43
C GLY A 38 22.21 17.13 -7.68
N HIS A 39 21.17 17.98 -7.73
CA HIS A 39 20.35 18.18 -8.95
C HIS A 39 21.16 18.75 -10.14
N THR A 40 22.41 19.17 -9.93
CA THR A 40 23.38 19.51 -10.98
C THR A 40 24.09 18.23 -11.42
N ASN A 41 23.56 17.55 -12.43
CA ASN A 41 24.05 16.25 -12.87
C ASN A 41 24.17 16.19 -14.41
N THR A 42 25.41 16.20 -14.91
CA THR A 42 25.73 16.00 -16.33
C THR A 42 26.40 14.64 -16.52
N VAL A 43 25.79 13.75 -17.30
CA VAL A 43 26.32 12.41 -17.60
C VAL A 43 26.70 12.27 -19.08
N GLU A 44 27.60 11.35 -19.39
CA GLU A 44 27.96 11.06 -20.78
C GLU A 44 26.88 10.17 -21.43
N PHE A 45 26.23 10.68 -22.48
CA PHE A 45 25.35 9.91 -23.34
C PHE A 45 26.11 9.33 -24.53
N TYR A 46 25.96 8.02 -24.73
CA TYR A 46 26.50 7.29 -25.87
C TYR A 46 25.48 6.28 -26.39
N ARG A 47 25.60 5.96 -27.68
CA ARG A 47 24.79 4.96 -28.38
C ARG A 47 25.62 4.37 -29.52
N GLU A 48 25.44 3.08 -29.82
CA GLU A 48 26.12 2.42 -30.94
C GLU A 48 25.86 3.14 -32.26
N GLY A 49 26.91 3.29 -33.08
CA GLY A 49 26.84 4.01 -34.36
C GLY A 49 26.59 5.52 -34.24
N LYS A 50 26.78 6.12 -33.06
CA LYS A 50 26.56 7.55 -32.79
C LYS A 50 27.72 8.19 -32.02
N GLU A 51 27.85 9.51 -32.20
CA GLU A 51 28.81 10.32 -31.44
C GLU A 51 28.33 10.46 -29.98
N LYS A 52 29.27 10.47 -29.04
CA LYS A 52 28.98 10.75 -27.62
C LYS A 52 28.64 12.23 -27.38
N CYS A 53 27.95 12.53 -26.27
CA CYS A 53 27.68 13.90 -25.83
C CYS A 53 27.43 14.01 -24.31
N ASP A 54 27.67 15.19 -23.74
CA ASP A 54 27.36 15.51 -22.33
C ASP A 54 25.88 15.91 -22.18
N VAL A 55 25.12 15.27 -21.28
CA VAL A 55 23.66 15.47 -21.10
C VAL A 55 23.32 15.82 -19.65
N ASP A 56 22.64 16.94 -19.45
CA ASP A 56 22.08 17.34 -18.16
C ASP A 56 20.79 16.58 -17.85
N THR A 57 20.66 16.03 -16.64
CA THR A 57 19.51 15.19 -16.25
C THR A 57 18.64 15.78 -15.14
N GLY A 58 19.10 16.88 -14.51
CA GLY A 58 18.36 17.66 -13.51
C GLY A 58 18.27 19.14 -13.91
N PHE A 59 19.27 19.94 -13.57
CA PHE A 59 19.35 21.34 -14.00
C PHE A 59 19.82 21.48 -15.46
N ILE A 60 18.89 21.78 -16.37
CA ILE A 60 19.13 21.86 -17.82
C ILE A 60 19.10 23.31 -18.35
N VAL A 61 18.21 24.16 -17.83
CA VAL A 61 17.90 25.48 -18.42
C VAL A 61 17.73 26.60 -17.40
N LEU A 62 17.98 27.82 -17.85
CA LEU A 62 17.84 29.06 -17.07
C LEU A 62 17.27 30.23 -17.90
N ASN A 63 16.66 31.20 -17.23
CA ASN A 63 16.02 32.36 -17.86
C ASN A 63 16.71 33.66 -17.41
N PRO A 64 17.23 34.51 -18.31
CA PRO A 64 17.87 35.76 -17.93
C PRO A 64 17.05 36.70 -17.03
N SER A 65 15.73 36.62 -17.10
CA SER A 65 14.82 37.46 -16.30
C SER A 65 14.62 36.97 -14.86
N THR A 66 15.11 35.78 -14.51
CA THR A 66 14.94 35.16 -13.18
C THR A 66 16.19 34.43 -12.69
N TYR A 67 17.34 34.61 -13.35
CA TYR A 67 18.65 34.08 -12.94
C TYR A 67 19.77 35.17 -12.93
N PRO A 68 19.54 36.37 -12.36
CA PRO A 68 20.50 37.47 -12.45
C PRO A 68 21.85 37.20 -11.78
N ASN A 69 21.87 36.60 -10.58
CA ASN A 69 23.11 36.37 -9.84
C ASN A 69 23.89 35.18 -10.43
N PHE A 70 23.22 34.07 -10.74
CA PHE A 70 23.85 32.91 -11.36
C PHE A 70 24.42 33.23 -12.75
N LEU A 71 23.77 34.11 -13.53
CA LEU A 71 24.34 34.59 -14.80
C LEU A 71 25.59 35.47 -14.62
N GLN A 72 25.64 36.31 -13.59
CA GLN A 72 26.84 37.09 -13.30
C GLN A 72 28.00 36.18 -12.87
N PHE A 73 27.73 35.15 -12.09
CA PHE A 73 28.68 34.09 -11.73
C PHE A 73 29.20 33.32 -12.96
N LEU A 74 28.32 32.78 -13.81
CA LEU A 74 28.75 32.06 -15.03
C LEU A 74 29.54 32.96 -15.99
N LYS A 75 29.16 34.24 -16.10
CA LYS A 75 29.90 35.26 -16.88
C LYS A 75 31.30 35.52 -16.30
N LEU A 76 31.43 35.60 -14.97
CA LEU A 76 32.71 35.79 -14.27
C LEU A 76 33.65 34.61 -14.50
N LEU A 77 33.15 33.38 -14.39
CA LEU A 77 33.88 32.15 -14.73
C LEU A 77 34.05 31.93 -16.25
N LYS A 78 33.55 32.84 -17.10
CA LYS A 78 33.61 32.79 -18.57
C LYS A 78 32.95 31.53 -19.18
N ILE A 79 31.98 30.94 -18.49
CA ILE A 79 31.33 29.69 -18.89
C ILE A 79 30.36 29.94 -20.06
N PRO A 80 30.51 29.23 -21.20
CA PRO A 80 29.73 29.50 -22.40
C PRO A 80 28.26 29.06 -22.30
N LEU A 81 27.35 29.93 -22.72
CA LEU A 81 25.90 29.73 -22.72
C LEU A 81 25.33 29.69 -24.14
N LEU A 82 24.37 28.79 -24.41
CA LEU A 82 23.63 28.70 -25.67
C LEU A 82 22.19 29.20 -25.50
N LYS A 83 21.58 29.72 -26.57
CA LYS A 83 20.19 30.22 -26.58
C LYS A 83 19.24 29.10 -27.02
N THR A 84 18.45 28.58 -26.08
CA THR A 84 17.58 27.41 -26.27
C THR A 84 16.09 27.76 -26.35
N ALA A 85 15.26 26.77 -26.69
CA ALA A 85 13.82 26.86 -26.81
C ALA A 85 13.11 26.12 -25.66
N MET A 86 12.04 26.72 -25.15
CA MET A 86 11.16 26.15 -24.12
C MET A 86 9.75 26.02 -24.69
N SER A 87 9.60 25.09 -25.63
CA SER A 87 8.30 24.70 -26.17
C SER A 87 7.69 23.58 -25.33
N PHE A 88 6.37 23.60 -25.18
CA PHE A 88 5.61 22.65 -24.39
C PHE A 88 4.58 21.93 -25.27
N SER A 89 4.34 20.64 -25.03
CA SER A 89 3.30 19.85 -25.67
C SER A 89 2.55 18.99 -24.65
N VAL A 90 1.34 18.58 -25.01
CA VAL A 90 0.55 17.58 -24.26
C VAL A 90 0.13 16.48 -25.22
N SER A 91 0.34 15.22 -24.84
CA SER A 91 -0.22 14.04 -25.49
C SER A 91 -1.05 13.23 -24.49
N ARG A 92 -2.33 13.02 -24.79
CA ARG A 92 -3.29 12.29 -23.96
C ARG A 92 -3.68 10.97 -24.64
N ASP A 93 -3.67 9.88 -23.87
CA ASP A 93 -3.97 8.50 -24.25
C ASP A 93 -3.17 7.98 -25.46
N ARG A 94 -1.83 8.05 -25.40
CA ARG A 94 -0.96 7.63 -26.52
C ARG A 94 -1.40 8.29 -27.84
N GLY A 95 -1.57 9.61 -27.82
CA GLY A 95 -1.87 10.42 -28.99
C GLY A 95 -3.30 10.41 -29.52
N LYS A 96 -4.33 10.08 -28.70
CA LYS A 96 -5.73 10.36 -29.08
C LYS A 96 -5.97 11.87 -29.20
N PHE A 97 -5.50 12.64 -28.22
CA PHE A 97 -5.50 14.10 -28.24
C PHE A 97 -4.07 14.62 -28.07
N GLU A 98 -3.65 15.51 -28.96
CA GLU A 98 -2.33 16.14 -28.94
C GLU A 98 -2.41 17.61 -29.34
N TRP A 99 -1.60 18.45 -28.69
CA TRP A 99 -1.30 19.80 -29.15
C TRP A 99 0.10 20.23 -28.68
N SER A 100 0.68 21.23 -29.36
CA SER A 100 2.00 21.76 -29.03
C SER A 100 2.08 23.27 -29.21
N GLY A 101 2.84 23.94 -28.34
CA GLY A 101 3.12 25.38 -28.40
C GLY A 101 4.00 25.82 -29.58
N ASN A 102 4.46 24.88 -30.41
CA ASN A 102 5.28 25.14 -31.61
C ASN A 102 4.48 25.76 -32.78
N GLY A 103 3.81 26.88 -32.52
CA GLY A 103 3.01 27.65 -33.47
C GLY A 103 1.78 26.90 -33.99
N LEU A 104 1.15 27.42 -35.06
CA LEU A 104 -0.09 26.87 -35.60
C LEU A 104 0.04 25.40 -36.06
N ARG A 105 1.22 25.00 -36.55
CA ARG A 105 1.50 23.60 -36.95
C ARG A 105 1.61 22.63 -35.76
N GLY A 106 1.98 23.14 -34.57
CA GLY A 106 1.97 22.38 -33.32
C GLY A 106 0.58 22.34 -32.67
N LEU A 107 -0.14 23.46 -32.66
CA LEU A 107 -1.50 23.56 -32.10
C LEU A 107 -2.49 22.67 -32.88
N PHE A 108 -2.36 22.66 -34.20
CA PHE A 108 -3.13 21.81 -35.12
C PHE A 108 -2.28 20.64 -35.65
N CYS A 109 -1.47 20.02 -34.79
CA CYS A 109 -0.72 18.81 -35.14
C CYS A 109 -1.65 17.63 -35.52
N GLN A 110 -2.87 17.62 -34.98
CA GLN A 110 -4.00 16.80 -35.42
C GLN A 110 -4.98 17.68 -36.23
N ILE A 111 -5.39 17.25 -37.42
CA ILE A 111 -6.28 18.07 -38.29
C ILE A 111 -7.70 18.18 -37.70
N THR A 112 -8.16 17.16 -36.97
CA THR A 112 -9.42 17.15 -36.21
C THR A 112 -9.54 18.29 -35.20
N ASN A 113 -8.41 18.86 -34.75
CA ASN A 113 -8.40 19.97 -33.80
C ASN A 113 -8.97 21.27 -34.36
N LEU A 114 -8.99 21.45 -35.70
CA LEU A 114 -9.67 22.59 -36.34
C LEU A 114 -11.20 22.56 -36.15
N LEU A 115 -11.78 21.41 -35.82
CA LEU A 115 -13.23 21.25 -35.61
C LEU A 115 -13.59 21.10 -34.12
N ASN A 116 -12.61 21.22 -33.21
CA ASN A 116 -12.81 20.98 -31.78
C ASN A 116 -13.00 22.28 -30.98
N PRO A 117 -14.23 22.64 -30.55
CA PRO A 117 -14.47 23.89 -29.82
C PRO A 117 -13.77 23.97 -28.46
N ARG A 118 -13.37 22.84 -27.85
CA ARG A 118 -12.57 22.83 -26.59
C ARG A 118 -11.23 23.54 -26.78
N ILE A 119 -10.61 23.43 -27.96
CA ILE A 119 -9.30 24.02 -28.27
C ILE A 119 -9.42 25.53 -28.49
N TYR A 120 -10.45 25.99 -29.20
CA TYR A 120 -10.71 27.42 -29.35
C TYR A 120 -11.04 28.09 -28.00
N ARG A 121 -11.81 27.41 -27.12
CA ARG A 121 -12.00 27.89 -25.73
C ARG A 121 -10.69 27.89 -24.94
N MET A 122 -9.88 26.83 -25.03
CA MET A 122 -8.55 26.78 -24.39
C MET A 122 -7.68 27.96 -24.82
N VAL A 123 -7.56 28.25 -26.12
CA VAL A 123 -6.75 29.38 -26.63
C VAL A 123 -7.29 30.74 -26.17
N PHE A 124 -8.61 30.93 -26.17
CA PHE A 124 -9.23 32.13 -25.61
C PHE A 124 -8.90 32.29 -24.11
N ASP A 125 -9.01 31.21 -23.34
CA ASP A 125 -8.73 31.20 -21.91
C ASP A 125 -7.24 31.41 -21.58
N ILE A 126 -6.31 30.93 -22.41
CA ILE A 126 -4.87 31.29 -22.31
C ILE A 126 -4.69 32.81 -22.44
N ILE A 127 -5.32 33.42 -23.45
CA ILE A 127 -5.24 34.87 -23.68
C ILE A 127 -5.86 35.62 -22.50
N ARG A 128 -7.03 35.18 -22.00
CA ARG A 128 -7.70 35.75 -20.83
C ARG A 128 -6.85 35.64 -19.56
N PHE A 129 -6.30 34.46 -19.25
CA PHE A 129 -5.46 34.26 -18.06
C PHE A 129 -4.25 35.19 -18.09
N ASN A 130 -3.56 35.26 -19.24
CA ASN A 130 -2.39 36.12 -19.44
C ASN A 130 -2.67 37.63 -19.25
N LEU A 131 -3.90 38.09 -19.51
CA LEU A 131 -4.32 39.49 -19.40
C LEU A 131 -4.88 39.88 -18.01
N PHE A 132 -5.51 38.94 -17.31
CA PHE A 132 -6.28 39.21 -16.10
C PHE A 132 -5.65 38.65 -14.81
N ALA A 133 -4.85 37.57 -14.89
CA ALA A 133 -4.32 36.92 -13.68
C ALA A 133 -3.50 37.85 -12.77
N LEU A 134 -2.77 38.82 -13.34
CA LEU A 134 -1.98 39.79 -12.59
C LEU A 134 -2.78 40.63 -11.59
N ASP A 135 -4.09 40.73 -11.73
CA ASP A 135 -4.91 41.50 -10.79
C ASP A 135 -4.98 40.83 -9.40
N ILE A 136 -4.73 39.51 -9.28
CA ILE A 136 -4.58 38.82 -8.00
C ILE A 136 -3.36 39.30 -7.19
N LEU A 137 -2.36 39.87 -7.87
CA LEU A 137 -1.17 40.47 -7.25
C LEU A 137 -1.36 41.96 -6.92
N ARG A 138 -2.33 42.61 -7.58
CA ARG A 138 -2.70 44.02 -7.36
C ARG A 138 -3.75 44.16 -6.24
N HIS A 139 -4.64 43.18 -6.12
CA HIS A 139 -5.67 43.09 -5.09
C HIS A 139 -5.51 41.78 -4.33
N ARG A 140 -4.99 41.83 -3.09
CA ARG A 140 -4.84 40.66 -2.22
C ARG A 140 -6.21 40.07 -1.90
N THR A 141 -6.61 39.07 -2.67
CA THR A 141 -7.86 38.33 -2.49
C THR A 141 -7.60 37.12 -1.61
N THR A 142 -7.58 37.34 -0.29
CA THR A 142 -7.80 36.28 0.68
C THR A 142 -9.21 35.73 0.53
N THR A 143 -9.38 34.47 0.90
CA THR A 143 -10.69 33.84 1.09
C THR A 143 -11.34 34.34 2.40
N ALA A 144 -12.59 33.97 2.66
CA ALA A 144 -13.34 34.44 3.84
C ALA A 144 -12.73 33.93 5.18
N ASP A 145 -12.01 32.82 5.12
CA ASP A 145 -11.23 32.19 6.19
C ASP A 145 -9.77 32.70 6.27
N GLY A 146 -9.41 33.74 5.50
CA GLY A 146 -8.15 34.47 5.64
C GLY A 146 -6.91 33.84 4.98
N ARG A 147 -7.01 32.61 4.46
CA ARG A 147 -5.96 31.99 3.64
C ARG A 147 -5.93 32.58 2.22
N GLU A 148 -4.84 32.32 1.49
CA GLU A 148 -4.81 32.59 0.04
C GLU A 148 -5.65 31.56 -0.72
N MET A 149 -6.10 31.96 -1.91
CA MET A 149 -6.89 31.16 -2.83
C MET A 149 -5.97 30.19 -3.60
N THR A 150 -6.37 28.93 -3.75
CA THR A 150 -5.62 27.96 -4.56
C THR A 150 -5.80 28.26 -6.05
N ILE A 151 -4.90 27.75 -6.91
CA ILE A 151 -5.09 27.94 -8.36
C ILE A 151 -6.37 27.27 -8.87
N GLY A 152 -6.77 26.11 -8.34
CA GLY A 152 -8.04 25.47 -8.69
C GLY A 152 -9.24 26.35 -8.37
N GLU A 153 -9.29 26.90 -7.15
CA GLU A 153 -10.34 27.82 -6.71
C GLU A 153 -10.41 29.10 -7.57
N TYR A 154 -9.26 29.67 -7.93
CA TYR A 154 -9.20 30.83 -8.82
C TYR A 154 -9.76 30.51 -10.22
N LEU A 155 -9.43 29.34 -10.78
CA LEU A 155 -9.91 28.95 -12.10
C LEU A 155 -11.43 28.73 -12.14
N ASP A 156 -11.97 28.08 -11.10
CA ASP A 156 -13.39 27.79 -11.00
C ASP A 156 -14.21 29.05 -10.68
N LYS A 157 -13.72 29.93 -9.79
CA LYS A 157 -14.31 31.24 -9.49
C LYS A 157 -14.43 32.11 -10.74
N GLU A 158 -13.35 32.20 -11.52
CA GLU A 158 -13.31 33.03 -12.72
C GLU A 158 -13.92 32.34 -13.95
N GLY A 159 -14.40 31.10 -13.85
CA GLY A 159 -15.11 30.40 -14.92
C GLY A 159 -14.26 30.06 -16.15
N TYR A 160 -12.99 29.71 -15.94
CA TYR A 160 -12.13 29.17 -17.01
C TYR A 160 -12.64 27.79 -17.48
N GLY A 161 -12.42 27.45 -18.75
CA GLY A 161 -12.89 26.20 -19.33
C GLY A 161 -11.97 25.02 -19.03
N GLN A 162 -12.53 23.81 -18.94
CA GLN A 162 -11.77 22.59 -18.62
C GLN A 162 -10.61 22.32 -19.59
N GLY A 163 -10.71 22.69 -20.87
CA GLY A 163 -9.56 22.63 -21.79
C GLY A 163 -8.35 23.45 -21.34
N PHE A 164 -8.58 24.63 -20.77
CA PHE A 164 -7.50 25.46 -20.22
C PHE A 164 -6.94 24.89 -18.91
N ARG A 165 -7.80 24.33 -18.06
CA ARG A 165 -7.40 23.67 -16.80
C ARG A 165 -6.59 22.40 -17.09
N ASP A 166 -7.20 21.42 -17.74
CA ASP A 166 -6.69 20.04 -17.84
C ASP A 166 -5.66 19.83 -18.97
N ASP A 167 -5.71 20.63 -20.04
CA ASP A 167 -4.85 20.45 -21.22
C ASP A 167 -3.78 21.55 -21.39
N TYR A 168 -3.76 22.57 -20.52
CA TYR A 168 -2.75 23.65 -20.56
C TYR A 168 -2.16 23.97 -19.19
N LEU A 169 -2.93 24.56 -18.26
CA LEU A 169 -2.37 25.23 -17.09
C LEU A 169 -1.90 24.24 -16.02
N LEU A 170 -2.71 23.22 -15.69
CA LEU A 170 -2.29 22.20 -14.72
C LEU A 170 -1.14 21.34 -15.26
N PRO A 171 -1.15 20.84 -16.52
CA PRO A 171 0.02 20.20 -17.12
C PRO A 171 1.30 21.05 -17.09
N MET A 172 1.20 22.35 -17.38
CA MET A 172 2.35 23.26 -17.36
C MET A 172 2.88 23.47 -15.94
N THR A 173 2.02 23.74 -14.96
CA THR A 173 2.40 23.86 -13.55
C THR A 173 3.01 22.56 -13.03
N ALA A 174 2.41 21.42 -13.37
CA ALA A 174 2.88 20.10 -12.97
C ALA A 174 4.28 19.80 -13.52
N ALA A 175 4.53 20.14 -14.79
CA ALA A 175 5.83 20.01 -15.41
C ALA A 175 6.91 20.92 -14.77
N ILE A 176 6.56 22.15 -14.38
CA ILE A 176 7.51 23.12 -13.81
C ILE A 176 8.01 22.71 -12.41
N TRP A 177 7.17 22.12 -11.56
CA TRP A 177 7.55 21.69 -10.20
C TRP A 177 7.62 20.17 -10.01
N SER A 178 7.51 19.39 -11.10
CA SER A 178 7.45 17.92 -11.06
C SER A 178 6.53 17.39 -9.95
N THR A 179 5.35 18.03 -9.85
CA THR A 179 4.33 17.82 -8.81
C THR A 179 2.98 17.57 -9.51
N PRO A 180 2.27 16.47 -9.20
CA PRO A 180 1.03 16.07 -9.90
C PRO A 180 -0.01 17.17 -10.12
N ALA A 181 -0.69 17.12 -11.27
CA ALA A 181 -1.59 18.16 -11.75
C ALA A 181 -2.75 18.47 -10.78
N ASP A 182 -3.36 17.44 -10.19
CA ASP A 182 -4.42 17.62 -9.20
C ASP A 182 -3.88 18.15 -7.86
N GLN A 183 -2.69 17.72 -7.43
CA GLN A 183 -2.04 18.27 -6.22
C GLN A 183 -1.69 19.75 -6.42
N ALA A 184 -1.19 20.11 -7.60
CA ALA A 184 -0.93 21.50 -7.97
C ALA A 184 -2.22 22.33 -8.02
N ALA A 185 -3.34 21.78 -8.48
CA ALA A 185 -4.65 22.45 -8.44
C ALA A 185 -5.14 22.71 -7.00
N LEU A 186 -4.87 21.77 -6.09
CA LEU A 186 -5.40 21.75 -4.72
C LEU A 186 -4.54 22.49 -3.69
N ASP A 187 -3.21 22.53 -3.83
CA ASP A 187 -2.30 23.09 -2.80
C ASP A 187 -1.56 24.36 -3.22
N PHE A 188 -1.43 24.66 -4.51
CA PHE A 188 -0.57 25.74 -4.99
C PHE A 188 -1.29 27.11 -4.84
N PRO A 189 -0.73 28.08 -4.08
CA PRO A 189 -1.34 29.40 -3.93
C PRO A 189 -1.36 30.15 -5.27
N ALA A 190 -2.53 30.65 -5.68
CA ALA A 190 -2.71 31.29 -6.97
C ALA A 190 -1.83 32.56 -7.12
N SER A 191 -1.64 33.30 -6.03
CA SER A 191 -0.71 34.43 -5.93
C SER A 191 0.73 34.03 -6.27
N THR A 192 1.26 32.99 -5.62
CA THR A 192 2.61 32.46 -5.86
C THR A 192 2.79 31.97 -7.29
N LEU A 193 1.82 31.23 -7.83
CA LEU A 193 1.87 30.75 -9.20
C LEU A 193 1.87 31.89 -10.23
N VAL A 194 0.96 32.86 -10.07
CA VAL A 194 0.87 34.02 -10.98
C VAL A 194 2.10 34.91 -10.87
N ARG A 195 2.67 35.10 -9.67
CA ARG A 195 3.95 35.81 -9.49
C ARG A 195 5.09 35.08 -10.20
N PHE A 196 5.18 33.76 -10.07
CA PHE A 196 6.18 32.97 -10.79
C PHE A 196 6.02 33.09 -12.32
N PHE A 197 4.80 32.92 -12.83
CA PHE A 197 4.48 33.02 -14.26
C PHE A 197 4.75 34.43 -14.81
N TYR A 198 4.53 35.48 -14.00
CA TYR A 198 4.89 36.85 -14.34
C TYR A 198 6.41 37.02 -14.45
N ASN A 199 7.15 36.63 -13.40
CA ASN A 199 8.61 36.73 -13.34
C ASN A 199 9.26 36.00 -14.52
N HIS A 200 8.84 34.77 -14.80
CA HIS A 200 9.35 33.92 -15.89
C HIS A 200 8.83 34.27 -17.30
N HIS A 201 8.06 35.37 -17.46
CA HIS A 201 7.46 35.80 -18.73
C HIS A 201 6.49 34.78 -19.36
N LEU A 202 5.97 33.82 -18.59
CA LEU A 202 5.02 32.83 -19.08
C LEU A 202 3.67 33.48 -19.47
N LEU A 203 3.25 34.51 -18.72
CA LEU A 203 2.05 35.31 -19.01
C LEU A 203 2.16 36.20 -20.27
N GLN A 204 3.32 36.29 -20.92
CA GLN A 204 3.50 37.24 -22.02
C GLN A 204 3.19 36.62 -23.39
N ILE A 205 2.28 37.25 -24.14
CA ILE A 205 1.91 36.80 -25.50
C ILE A 205 3.01 37.17 -26.52
N LEU A 206 3.72 38.28 -26.30
CA LEU A 206 4.78 38.81 -27.18
C LEU A 206 6.06 39.09 -26.37
N ARG A 207 7.21 39.17 -27.07
CA ARG A 207 8.53 39.52 -26.49
C ARG A 207 9.01 38.63 -25.33
N LYS A 208 8.68 37.33 -25.34
CA LYS A 208 9.26 36.35 -24.41
C LYS A 208 10.80 36.35 -24.48
N PRO A 209 11.52 36.27 -23.34
CA PRO A 209 12.96 36.14 -23.31
C PRO A 209 13.39 34.80 -23.92
N LYS A 210 14.61 34.75 -24.47
CA LYS A 210 15.22 33.48 -24.88
C LYS A 210 15.84 32.81 -23.66
N TRP A 211 15.44 31.57 -23.42
CA TRP A 211 16.04 30.71 -22.40
C TRP A 211 17.47 30.34 -22.79
N LEU A 212 18.26 29.97 -21.79
CA LEU A 212 19.66 29.60 -21.95
C LEU A 212 19.93 28.21 -21.36
N THR A 213 20.98 27.56 -21.87
CA THR A 213 21.57 26.31 -21.34
C THR A 213 23.10 26.45 -21.33
N ILE A 214 23.79 25.65 -20.52
CA ILE A 214 25.26 25.65 -20.44
C ILE A 214 25.84 24.78 -21.57
N LYS A 215 26.82 25.30 -22.32
CA LYS A 215 27.45 24.55 -23.42
C LYS A 215 28.39 23.49 -22.84
N GLY A 216 28.05 22.21 -23.06
CA GLY A 216 28.82 21.08 -22.53
C GLY A 216 28.47 20.70 -21.10
N GLY A 217 27.24 21.00 -20.67
CA GLY A 217 26.64 20.52 -19.43
C GLY A 217 26.83 21.42 -18.22
N SER A 218 25.92 21.32 -17.25
CA SER A 218 25.95 22.05 -15.99
C SER A 218 27.17 21.74 -15.11
N LYS A 219 27.77 20.54 -15.20
CA LYS A 219 29.02 20.18 -14.49
C LYS A 219 30.15 21.21 -14.66
N ARG A 220 30.19 21.92 -15.79
CA ARG A 220 31.24 22.90 -16.13
C ARG A 220 31.47 24.00 -15.09
N TYR A 221 30.46 24.36 -14.30
CA TYR A 221 30.65 25.32 -13.20
C TYR A 221 30.99 24.63 -11.87
N VAL A 222 30.58 23.37 -11.69
CA VAL A 222 30.97 22.54 -10.53
C VAL A 222 32.47 22.26 -10.61
N ASP A 223 32.95 21.79 -11.76
CA ASP A 223 34.37 21.59 -12.09
C ASP A 223 35.21 22.85 -11.77
N ALA A 224 34.68 24.03 -12.13
CA ALA A 224 35.36 25.31 -11.98
C ALA A 224 35.40 25.84 -10.54
N ILE A 225 34.43 25.48 -9.68
CA ILE A 225 34.47 25.76 -8.24
C ILE A 225 35.44 24.78 -7.55
N LEU A 226 35.30 23.48 -7.81
CA LEU A 226 36.06 22.45 -7.12
C LEU A 226 37.54 22.43 -7.51
N GLY A 227 37.88 22.80 -8.75
CA GLY A 227 39.27 23.02 -9.18
C GLY A 227 39.99 24.20 -8.49
N ARG A 228 39.36 24.84 -7.50
CA ARG A 228 39.91 25.90 -6.64
C ARG A 228 39.79 25.58 -5.14
N LEU A 229 39.27 24.42 -4.79
CA LEU A 229 39.24 23.89 -3.42
C LEU A 229 40.40 22.92 -3.24
N SER A 230 41.09 22.95 -2.10
CA SER A 230 42.10 21.93 -1.78
C SER A 230 41.45 20.53 -1.67
N PRO A 231 42.06 19.46 -2.22
CA PRO A 231 41.44 18.13 -2.21
C PRO A 231 41.04 17.62 -0.81
N GLU A 232 41.83 17.95 0.21
CA GLU A 232 41.59 17.59 1.61
C GLU A 232 40.34 18.24 2.24
N ASN A 233 39.76 19.25 1.59
CA ASN A 233 38.53 19.93 2.03
C ASN A 233 37.26 19.42 1.31
N LEU A 234 37.39 18.47 0.38
CA LEU A 234 36.30 17.92 -0.46
C LEU A 234 35.94 16.49 -0.02
N HIS A 235 34.95 16.38 0.87
CA HIS A 235 34.56 15.11 1.50
C HIS A 235 33.38 14.47 0.75
N LEU A 236 33.68 13.73 -0.33
CA LEU A 236 32.70 12.94 -1.09
C LEU A 236 32.46 11.56 -0.47
N ASN A 237 31.30 10.96 -0.72
CA ASN A 237 30.81 9.73 -0.07
C ASN A 237 30.73 9.84 1.48
N THR A 238 30.70 11.05 2.03
CA THR A 238 30.78 11.34 3.46
C THR A 238 29.42 11.83 3.97
N GLU A 239 28.51 10.90 4.29
CA GLU A 239 27.20 11.27 4.84
C GLU A 239 27.32 11.75 6.30
N ILE A 240 26.94 13.01 6.54
CA ILE A 240 26.72 13.53 7.89
C ILE A 240 25.34 13.06 8.37
N VAL A 241 25.29 12.43 9.55
CA VAL A 241 24.07 11.85 10.14
C VAL A 241 23.59 12.58 11.39
N SER A 242 24.41 13.46 11.96
CA SER A 242 24.08 14.24 13.16
C SER A 242 24.83 15.58 13.18
N VAL A 243 24.15 16.64 13.62
CA VAL A 243 24.71 18.01 13.74
C VAL A 243 24.28 18.60 15.08
N SER A 244 25.23 18.90 15.95
CA SER A 244 25.00 19.34 17.34
C SER A 244 25.80 20.59 17.66
N SER A 245 25.18 21.58 18.32
CA SER A 245 25.82 22.86 18.67
C SER A 245 26.03 22.98 20.17
N HIS A 246 27.23 23.42 20.57
CA HIS A 246 27.75 23.48 21.94
C HIS A 246 28.53 24.80 22.14
N GLU A 247 28.96 25.09 23.38
CA GLU A 247 29.76 26.30 23.68
C GLU A 247 31.07 26.38 22.87
N ASN A 248 31.68 25.23 22.58
CA ASN A 248 32.92 25.10 21.81
C ASN A 248 32.68 24.94 20.28
N GLY A 249 31.55 25.41 19.77
CA GLY A 249 31.19 25.32 18.35
C GLY A 249 30.29 24.13 18.01
N VAL A 250 30.24 23.78 16.71
CA VAL A 250 29.31 22.78 16.17
C VAL A 250 30.06 21.48 15.86
N THR A 251 29.58 20.37 16.41
CA THR A 251 30.08 19.03 16.12
C THR A 251 29.21 18.36 15.06
N LEU A 252 29.83 17.99 13.94
CA LEU A 252 29.29 17.06 12.94
C LEU A 252 29.64 15.62 13.32
N VAL A 253 28.76 14.67 13.00
CA VAL A 253 29.05 13.23 13.07
C VAL A 253 28.71 12.58 11.73
N GLU A 254 29.66 11.84 11.19
CA GLU A 254 29.52 11.01 9.98
C GLU A 254 28.74 9.71 10.24
N ALA A 255 28.22 9.09 9.18
CA ALA A 255 27.72 7.72 9.19
C ALA A 255 28.78 6.69 9.65
N THR A 256 30.06 7.00 9.47
CA THR A 256 31.21 6.21 9.96
C THR A 256 31.39 6.27 11.49
N GLY A 257 30.72 7.22 12.16
CA GLY A 257 30.93 7.56 13.56
C GLY A 257 32.06 8.58 13.80
N ALA A 258 32.83 8.97 12.77
CA ALA A 258 33.83 10.02 12.87
C ALA A 258 33.18 11.37 13.26
N ARG A 259 33.91 12.19 14.02
CA ARG A 259 33.42 13.45 14.59
C ARG A 259 34.33 14.60 14.20
N HIS A 260 33.73 15.70 13.74
CA HIS A 260 34.46 16.91 13.34
C HIS A 260 33.88 18.13 14.05
N ILE A 261 34.75 19.01 14.54
CA ILE A 261 34.35 20.26 15.19
C ILE A 261 34.65 21.43 14.25
N TYR A 262 33.69 22.34 14.15
CA TYR A 262 33.69 23.53 13.32
C TYR A 262 33.16 24.74 14.11
N ASP A 263 33.65 25.94 13.79
CA ASP A 263 33.12 27.17 14.38
C ASP A 263 31.67 27.39 13.96
N HIS A 264 31.36 27.09 12.68
CA HIS A 264 30.05 27.28 12.07
C HIS A 264 29.70 26.17 11.08
N VAL A 265 28.42 25.78 11.00
CA VAL A 265 27.89 24.83 10.01
C VAL A 265 26.82 25.45 9.12
N ILE A 266 26.97 25.29 7.79
CA ILE A 266 26.00 25.69 6.78
C ILE A 266 25.29 24.44 6.24
N MET A 267 24.03 24.29 6.58
CA MET A 267 23.16 23.22 6.11
C MET A 267 22.63 23.57 4.71
N ALA A 268 23.13 22.88 3.68
CA ALA A 268 22.78 23.07 2.27
C ALA A 268 21.96 21.91 1.68
N THR A 269 21.47 20.99 2.53
CA THR A 269 20.60 19.87 2.16
C THR A 269 19.11 20.27 2.11
N HIS A 270 18.24 19.29 1.86
CA HIS A 270 16.79 19.46 2.03
C HIS A 270 16.44 19.66 3.51
N SER A 271 15.37 20.40 3.79
CA SER A 271 15.04 20.85 5.15
C SER A 271 14.63 19.70 6.08
N ASP A 272 14.07 18.62 5.55
CA ASP A 272 13.75 17.38 6.25
C ASP A 272 15.01 16.60 6.67
N THR A 273 15.97 16.50 5.74
CA THR A 273 17.28 15.88 5.92
C THR A 273 18.09 16.66 6.96
N THR A 274 18.05 17.99 6.90
CA THR A 274 18.60 18.89 7.91
C THR A 274 17.93 18.67 9.28
N LEU A 275 16.60 18.66 9.33
CA LEU A 275 15.85 18.49 10.59
C LEU A 275 16.10 17.12 11.23
N ALA A 276 16.29 16.07 10.43
CA ALA A 276 16.68 14.74 10.92
C ALA A 276 18.09 14.74 11.55
N MET A 277 19.07 15.40 10.92
CA MET A 277 20.42 15.56 11.49
C MET A 277 20.41 16.37 12.81
N LEU A 278 19.66 17.46 12.88
CA LEU A 278 19.55 18.28 14.10
C LEU A 278 18.87 17.50 15.24
N ARG A 279 17.81 16.74 14.94
CA ARG A 279 17.14 15.87 15.93
C ARG A 279 18.06 14.77 16.47
N ARG A 280 18.96 14.23 15.65
CA ARG A 280 20.00 13.29 16.08
C ARG A 280 21.15 13.97 16.86
N GLY A 281 21.32 15.29 16.71
CA GLY A 281 22.36 16.10 17.32
C GLY A 281 21.91 16.92 18.54
N GLY A 282 21.07 16.34 19.40
CA GLY A 282 20.60 17.01 20.62
C GLY A 282 19.37 17.91 20.44
N GLY A 283 18.82 18.00 19.22
CA GLY A 283 17.52 18.61 18.96
C GLY A 283 17.55 19.81 18.02
N ALA A 284 16.40 20.09 17.43
CA ALA A 284 16.10 21.32 16.72
C ALA A 284 15.31 22.28 17.64
N THR A 285 15.48 23.60 17.45
CA THR A 285 14.68 24.61 18.15
C THR A 285 13.24 24.62 17.64
N LYS A 286 12.29 25.20 18.39
CA LYS A 286 10.87 25.25 17.97
C LYS A 286 10.71 26.03 16.66
N GLU A 287 11.55 27.04 16.46
CA GLU A 287 11.62 27.89 15.29
C GLU A 287 12.20 27.13 14.09
N GLU A 288 13.28 26.36 14.29
CA GLU A 288 13.84 25.45 13.29
C GLU A 288 12.83 24.37 12.89
N GLU A 289 12.17 23.70 13.86
CA GLU A 289 11.13 22.70 13.58
C GLU A 289 9.97 23.28 12.77
N LYS A 290 9.52 24.49 13.12
CA LYS A 290 8.43 25.20 12.44
C LYS A 290 8.79 25.51 10.98
N VAL A 291 10.01 26.00 10.73
CA VAL A 291 10.44 26.44 9.40
C VAL A 291 10.88 25.26 8.51
N LEU A 292 11.72 24.38 9.03
CA LEU A 292 12.28 23.25 8.28
C LEU A 292 11.22 22.16 8.03
N GLY A 293 10.41 21.88 9.04
CA GLY A 293 9.30 20.91 9.00
C GLY A 293 8.02 21.43 8.33
N ALA A 294 8.06 22.62 7.70
CA ALA A 294 6.97 23.13 6.86
C ALA A 294 6.90 22.47 5.47
N TRP A 295 8.01 21.90 5.02
CA TRP A 295 8.22 21.42 3.65
C TRP A 295 7.82 19.95 3.47
N GLN A 296 7.44 19.64 2.23
CA GLN A 296 7.21 18.28 1.73
C GLN A 296 7.94 18.13 0.39
N TRP A 297 8.31 16.89 0.06
CA TRP A 297 9.18 16.58 -1.07
C TRP A 297 8.55 15.49 -1.94
N SER A 298 8.45 15.77 -3.25
CA SER A 298 7.98 14.81 -4.24
C SER A 298 9.18 14.06 -4.84
N LYS A 299 9.32 12.78 -4.51
CA LYS A 299 10.26 11.88 -5.19
C LYS A 299 9.87 11.77 -6.67
N ASN A 300 10.86 11.84 -7.55
CA ASN A 300 10.71 11.80 -9.00
C ASN A 300 11.82 10.90 -9.58
N GLU A 301 11.47 9.96 -10.45
CA GLU A 301 12.46 9.12 -11.15
C GLU A 301 12.75 9.70 -12.53
N ALA A 302 14.01 10.03 -12.79
CA ALA A 302 14.48 10.53 -14.08
C ALA A 302 15.24 9.44 -14.83
N PHE A 303 14.83 9.14 -16.04
CA PHE A 303 15.49 8.17 -16.93
C PHE A 303 16.12 8.90 -18.10
N LEU A 304 17.38 8.60 -18.42
CA LEU A 304 18.05 9.01 -19.66
C LEU A 304 17.95 7.86 -20.68
N HIS A 305 17.33 8.11 -21.84
CA HIS A 305 17.01 7.08 -22.83
C HIS A 305 16.95 7.65 -24.26
N TRP A 306 16.73 6.76 -25.25
CA TRP A 306 16.40 7.14 -26.64
C TRP A 306 15.09 6.51 -27.15
N ASP A 307 14.22 6.07 -26.25
CA ASP A 307 12.93 5.46 -26.60
C ASP A 307 11.88 6.49 -27.07
N GLU A 308 11.60 6.51 -28.37
CA GLU A 308 10.60 7.39 -29.00
C GLU A 308 9.15 7.06 -28.56
N ALA A 309 8.90 5.91 -27.93
CA ALA A 309 7.60 5.56 -27.36
C ALA A 309 7.12 6.53 -26.27
N LEU A 310 8.04 7.29 -25.65
CA LEU A 310 7.75 8.34 -24.67
C LEU A 310 7.69 9.75 -25.28
N MET A 311 7.55 9.87 -26.60
CA MET A 311 7.26 11.13 -27.28
C MET A 311 5.81 11.16 -27.79
N PRO A 312 5.23 12.35 -28.07
CA PRO A 312 3.94 12.44 -28.75
C PRO A 312 3.98 11.66 -30.09
N ASN A 313 2.93 10.89 -30.42
CA ASN A 313 2.92 10.02 -31.61
C ASN A 313 3.19 10.77 -32.91
N ARG A 314 2.92 12.08 -32.94
CA ARG A 314 3.12 12.94 -34.11
C ARG A 314 4.38 13.78 -33.90
N ARG A 315 5.40 13.60 -34.74
CA ARG A 315 6.61 14.45 -34.82
C ARG A 315 6.35 15.96 -34.95
N ARG A 316 5.13 16.39 -35.33
CA ARG A 316 4.69 17.81 -35.32
C ARG A 316 4.30 18.35 -33.93
N ALA A 317 4.01 17.46 -32.99
CA ALA A 317 3.68 17.77 -31.60
C ALA A 317 4.91 17.76 -30.69
N PHE A 318 6.04 17.15 -31.12
CA PHE A 318 7.32 17.20 -30.41
C PHE A 318 7.64 18.64 -30.00
N ALA A 319 8.10 18.79 -28.77
CA ALA A 319 8.49 20.03 -28.13
C ALA A 319 9.70 19.78 -27.23
N ALA A 320 10.29 20.86 -26.67
CA ALA A 320 11.36 20.73 -25.69
C ALA A 320 10.89 19.94 -24.44
N TRP A 321 9.63 20.14 -24.03
CA TRP A 321 8.99 19.57 -22.86
C TRP A 321 7.67 18.91 -23.29
N ASN A 322 7.53 17.60 -23.11
CA ASN A 322 6.38 16.82 -23.61
C ASN A 322 5.66 16.14 -22.45
N TYR A 323 4.48 16.64 -22.09
CA TYR A 323 3.67 16.10 -20.99
C TYR A 323 2.80 14.94 -21.48
N LEU A 324 2.92 13.77 -20.85
CA LEU A 324 2.18 12.56 -21.20
C LEU A 324 1.10 12.28 -20.14
N THR A 325 -0.12 11.96 -20.58
CA THR A 325 -1.25 11.74 -19.66
C THR A 325 -2.34 10.83 -20.27
N SER A 326 -3.38 10.50 -19.52
CA SER A 326 -4.52 9.67 -19.97
C SER A 326 -5.87 10.31 -19.60
N THR A 327 -6.97 9.79 -20.15
CA THR A 327 -8.32 10.00 -19.58
C THR A 327 -8.62 9.07 -18.40
N LEU A 328 -7.86 7.99 -18.21
CA LEU A 328 -8.00 7.12 -17.03
C LEU A 328 -7.46 7.80 -15.75
N THR A 329 -6.57 8.78 -15.89
CA THR A 329 -5.97 9.55 -14.79
C THR A 329 -6.73 10.87 -14.55
N VAL A 330 -8.07 10.81 -14.44
CA VAL A 330 -8.92 12.01 -14.22
C VAL A 330 -10.13 11.67 -13.34
N HIS A 331 -10.35 12.46 -12.27
CA HIS A 331 -11.52 12.47 -11.37
C HIS A 331 -11.62 11.43 -10.22
N THR A 332 -10.50 10.96 -9.68
CA THR A 332 -10.44 10.60 -8.24
C THR A 332 -9.88 11.80 -7.45
N PRO A 333 -10.69 12.52 -6.64
CA PRO A 333 -10.20 13.59 -5.77
C PRO A 333 -9.54 13.01 -4.50
N SER A 334 -8.57 12.11 -4.68
CA SER A 334 -7.81 11.54 -3.56
C SER A 334 -6.60 12.42 -3.25
N ARG A 335 -6.53 12.90 -2.01
CA ARG A 335 -5.27 13.28 -1.36
C ARG A 335 -4.88 12.11 -0.47
N THR A 336 -3.60 11.76 -0.48
CA THR A 336 -2.94 10.60 0.15
C THR A 336 -3.06 9.28 -0.63
N THR A 337 -2.07 8.36 -0.51
CA THR A 337 -0.81 8.49 0.25
C THR A 337 0.30 9.19 -0.55
N GLN A 338 1.57 9.04 -0.15
CA GLN A 338 2.70 9.82 -0.70
C GLN A 338 3.39 9.14 -1.90
N SER A 339 2.86 7.99 -2.33
CA SER A 339 3.40 7.10 -3.35
C SER A 339 2.61 7.14 -4.67
N ASP A 340 1.27 7.08 -4.63
CA ASP A 340 0.38 7.09 -5.81
C ASP A 340 -0.21 8.47 -6.15
N ILE A 341 0.53 9.55 -5.90
CA ILE A 341 0.14 10.89 -6.37
C ILE A 341 0.33 10.94 -7.89
N GLY A 342 -0.78 10.94 -8.66
CA GLY A 342 -0.83 10.74 -10.12
C GLY A 342 0.32 11.37 -10.91
N THR A 343 1.32 10.54 -11.24
CA THR A 343 2.70 11.03 -11.44
C THR A 343 2.88 11.94 -12.64
N VAL A 344 3.75 12.96 -12.49
CA VAL A 344 4.10 13.87 -13.58
C VAL A 344 4.97 13.14 -14.59
N SER A 345 4.35 12.69 -15.67
CA SER A 345 5.08 12.13 -16.79
C SER A 345 5.48 13.22 -17.78
N LEU A 346 6.78 13.48 -17.87
CA LEU A 346 7.34 14.57 -18.64
C LEU A 346 8.62 14.15 -19.35
N THR A 347 8.61 14.17 -20.67
CA THR A 347 9.77 13.85 -21.51
C THR A 347 10.42 15.12 -22.04
N TYR A 348 11.64 15.38 -21.57
CA TYR A 348 12.53 16.42 -22.07
C TYR A 348 13.24 15.95 -23.35
N ASP A 349 13.14 16.75 -24.40
CA ASP A 349 13.90 16.58 -25.64
C ASP A 349 15.24 17.31 -25.52
N MET A 350 16.31 16.55 -25.28
CA MET A 350 17.65 17.10 -25.06
C MET A 350 18.33 17.52 -26.37
N ASN A 351 17.85 17.00 -27.52
CA ASN A 351 18.27 17.48 -28.83
C ASN A 351 17.84 18.95 -29.04
N ILE A 352 16.63 19.30 -28.58
CA ILE A 352 16.14 20.69 -28.55
C ILE A 352 16.80 21.48 -27.42
N LEU A 353 16.77 20.98 -26.17
CA LEU A 353 17.16 21.75 -24.99
C LEU A 353 18.66 22.09 -24.97
N GLN A 354 19.54 21.13 -25.24
CA GLN A 354 21.00 21.32 -25.24
C GLN A 354 21.61 21.52 -26.65
N HIS A 355 20.79 21.57 -27.70
CA HIS A 355 21.23 21.61 -29.11
C HIS A 355 22.07 20.41 -29.57
N LEU A 356 21.83 19.22 -29.00
CA LEU A 356 22.51 17.97 -29.37
C LEU A 356 21.98 17.48 -30.74
N PRO A 357 22.74 17.50 -31.85
CA PRO A 357 22.15 17.22 -33.16
C PRO A 357 21.69 15.76 -33.31
N GLU A 358 20.39 15.53 -33.52
CA GLU A 358 19.77 14.20 -33.65
C GLU A 358 20.48 13.30 -34.67
N LYS A 359 21.02 13.88 -35.76
CA LYS A 359 21.81 13.13 -36.75
C LYS A 359 23.08 12.50 -36.15
N LYS A 360 23.79 13.23 -35.29
CA LYS A 360 25.06 12.82 -34.65
C LYS A 360 24.86 11.86 -33.49
N HIS A 361 23.90 12.14 -32.62
CA HIS A 361 23.71 11.43 -31.34
C HIS A 361 22.51 10.46 -31.33
N GLY A 362 21.58 10.60 -32.27
CA GLY A 362 20.24 10.00 -32.18
C GLY A 362 19.30 10.88 -31.34
N LEU A 363 18.10 10.36 -31.06
CA LEU A 363 17.24 10.93 -30.01
C LEU A 363 17.95 10.83 -28.66
N VAL A 364 17.91 11.92 -27.89
CA VAL A 364 18.45 12.01 -26.53
C VAL A 364 17.34 12.57 -25.66
N LEU A 365 16.75 11.72 -24.81
CA LEU A 365 15.53 12.01 -24.05
C LEU A 365 15.78 11.81 -22.55
N VAL A 366 15.23 12.71 -21.73
CA VAL A 366 15.14 12.52 -20.28
C VAL A 366 13.68 12.50 -19.87
N THR A 367 13.15 11.36 -19.42
CA THR A 367 11.76 11.26 -18.94
C THR A 367 11.71 11.21 -17.43
N LEU A 368 10.94 12.12 -16.83
CA LEU A 368 10.46 12.03 -15.46
C LEU A 368 9.23 11.12 -15.42
N ASN A 369 9.22 10.17 -14.48
CA ASN A 369 8.10 9.26 -14.16
C ASN A 369 7.36 8.75 -15.41
N PRO A 370 7.96 7.85 -16.21
CA PRO A 370 7.35 7.36 -17.45
C PRO A 370 6.00 6.68 -17.17
N PRO A 371 4.94 6.91 -17.97
CA PRO A 371 3.56 6.51 -17.62
C PRO A 371 3.25 5.07 -18.09
N PHE A 372 4.26 4.41 -18.65
CA PHE A 372 4.34 3.01 -19.05
C PHE A 372 5.83 2.65 -19.13
N PRO A 373 6.23 1.37 -19.04
CA PRO A 373 7.64 0.98 -19.04
C PRO A 373 8.39 1.46 -20.27
N ILE A 374 9.62 1.94 -20.06
CA ILE A 374 10.59 2.23 -21.14
C ILE A 374 11.14 0.90 -21.65
N ASP A 375 11.46 0.82 -22.94
CA ASP A 375 12.25 -0.30 -23.45
C ASP A 375 13.64 -0.30 -22.80
N HIS A 376 13.91 -1.29 -21.94
CA HIS A 376 15.13 -1.38 -21.14
C HIS A 376 16.42 -1.28 -21.97
N ASN A 377 16.44 -1.86 -23.18
CA ASN A 377 17.56 -1.78 -24.12
C ASN A 377 17.84 -0.37 -24.67
N LYS A 378 17.01 0.62 -24.31
CA LYS A 378 17.14 2.03 -24.69
C LYS A 378 17.40 2.96 -23.50
N ILE A 379 17.51 2.42 -22.27
CA ILE A 379 17.87 3.18 -21.06
C ILE A 379 19.39 3.23 -20.93
N LEU A 380 19.95 4.41 -20.67
CA LEU A 380 21.37 4.60 -20.38
C LEU A 380 21.64 4.94 -18.90
N GLY A 381 20.69 5.61 -18.23
CA GLY A 381 20.84 5.98 -16.82
C GLY A 381 19.50 6.19 -16.13
N LYS A 382 19.49 6.01 -14.80
CA LYS A 382 18.35 6.27 -13.92
C LYS A 382 18.82 7.06 -12.70
N PHE A 383 18.10 8.13 -12.37
CA PHE A 383 18.40 9.04 -11.27
C PHE A 383 17.14 9.28 -10.44
N ILE A 384 17.31 9.63 -9.16
CA ILE A 384 16.19 9.94 -8.25
C ILE A 384 16.37 11.36 -7.73
N TYR A 385 15.40 12.22 -8.03
CA TYR A 385 15.36 13.62 -7.62
C TYR A 385 14.19 13.85 -6.67
N HIS A 386 14.30 14.86 -5.80
CA HIS A 386 13.25 15.21 -4.85
C HIS A 386 12.95 16.69 -4.98
N HIS A 387 11.74 17.02 -5.44
CA HIS A 387 11.32 18.39 -5.72
C HIS A 387 10.47 18.97 -4.57
N PRO A 388 10.67 20.24 -4.18
CA PRO A 388 9.96 20.85 -3.05
C PRO A 388 8.50 21.19 -3.41
N MET A 389 7.56 20.72 -2.60
CA MET A 389 6.12 20.96 -2.80
C MET A 389 5.70 22.34 -2.30
N MET A 390 5.21 23.18 -3.22
CA MET A 390 4.83 24.59 -2.97
C MET A 390 3.43 24.73 -2.36
N THR A 391 3.21 24.12 -1.19
CA THR A 391 1.98 24.28 -0.42
C THR A 391 1.90 25.66 0.25
N GLN A 392 0.71 26.10 0.66
CA GLN A 392 0.55 27.29 1.50
C GLN A 392 1.45 27.29 2.74
N ARG A 393 1.64 26.11 3.39
CA ARG A 393 2.50 25.95 4.56
C ARG A 393 3.97 26.21 4.20
N SER A 394 4.45 25.56 3.13
CA SER A 394 5.81 25.71 2.61
C SER A 394 6.14 27.17 2.26
N VAL A 395 5.25 27.83 1.52
CA VAL A 395 5.42 29.24 1.13
C VAL A 395 5.39 30.17 2.35
N SER A 396 4.48 29.94 3.30
CA SER A 396 4.35 30.79 4.50
C SER A 396 5.59 30.77 5.40
N SER A 397 6.30 29.63 5.49
CA SER A 397 7.49 29.52 6.34
C SER A 397 8.71 30.28 5.77
N GLN A 398 8.70 30.68 4.51
CA GLN A 398 9.80 31.43 3.90
C GLN A 398 10.02 32.80 4.54
N VAL A 399 8.94 33.40 5.07
CA VAL A 399 8.99 34.67 5.82
C VAL A 399 9.68 34.51 7.18
N ASP A 400 9.66 33.31 7.75
CA ASP A 400 10.29 33.00 9.04
C ASP A 400 11.76 32.54 8.92
N ILE A 401 12.27 32.25 7.71
CA ILE A 401 13.67 31.80 7.51
C ILE A 401 14.71 32.72 8.17
N PRO A 402 14.62 34.06 8.14
CA PRO A 402 15.60 34.93 8.79
C PRO A 402 15.68 34.74 10.33
N LYS A 403 14.67 34.15 10.96
CA LYS A 403 14.61 33.94 12.43
C LYS A 403 15.44 32.76 12.91
N ILE A 404 15.85 31.86 12.01
CA ILE A 404 16.63 30.65 12.35
C ILE A 404 18.12 30.75 11.95
N GLN A 405 18.51 31.72 11.13
CA GLN A 405 19.88 31.89 10.66
C GLN A 405 20.81 32.33 11.80
N ASN A 406 21.97 31.67 11.94
CA ASN A 406 23.01 32.02 12.91
C ASN A 406 22.51 32.17 14.37
N THR A 407 21.50 31.40 14.77
CA THR A 407 20.99 31.42 16.16
C THR A 407 21.87 30.64 17.14
N ARG A 408 22.62 29.65 16.63
CA ARG A 408 23.50 28.74 17.38
C ARG A 408 24.66 28.22 16.54
N ASN A 409 25.32 29.10 15.79
CA ASN A 409 26.39 28.80 14.83
C ASN A 409 26.00 27.78 13.72
N ILE A 410 24.70 27.65 13.47
CA ILE A 410 24.12 26.86 12.37
C ILE A 410 23.31 27.81 11.49
N SER A 411 23.45 27.65 10.17
CA SER A 411 22.73 28.42 9.15
C SER A 411 22.21 27.53 8.02
N PHE A 412 21.22 28.01 7.27
CA PHE A 412 20.40 27.20 6.38
C PHE A 412 20.30 27.81 4.98
N VAL A 413 20.68 27.06 3.94
CA VAL A 413 20.62 27.47 2.53
C VAL A 413 19.94 26.41 1.67
N GLY A 414 19.31 26.81 0.57
CA GLY A 414 18.49 25.90 -0.23
C GLY A 414 17.66 26.61 -1.29
N ALA A 415 17.41 25.93 -2.40
CA ALA A 415 16.46 26.39 -3.41
C ALA A 415 15.01 26.47 -2.87
N TRP A 416 14.69 25.63 -1.88
CA TRP A 416 13.44 25.67 -1.09
C TRP A 416 13.23 26.98 -0.32
N THR A 417 14.26 27.81 -0.14
CA THR A 417 14.10 29.14 0.47
C THR A 417 13.33 30.14 -0.41
N ARG A 418 12.97 29.76 -1.66
CA ARG A 418 12.08 30.52 -2.54
C ARG A 418 11.31 29.60 -3.53
N TYR A 419 11.45 29.72 -4.85
CA TYR A 419 10.61 28.97 -5.81
C TYR A 419 11.10 27.54 -6.13
N GLY A 420 12.24 27.11 -5.58
CA GLY A 420 12.80 25.77 -5.82
C GLY A 420 13.84 25.69 -6.95
N PHE A 421 14.27 26.83 -7.53
CA PHE A 421 15.14 26.86 -8.71
C PHE A 421 16.61 27.16 -8.38
N HIS A 422 17.50 26.95 -9.35
CA HIS A 422 18.96 27.13 -9.20
C HIS A 422 19.35 28.53 -8.70
N GLU A 423 18.71 29.58 -9.24
CA GLU A 423 18.91 30.97 -8.77
C GLU A 423 18.50 31.14 -7.31
N ASP A 424 17.44 30.47 -6.84
CA ASP A 424 16.99 30.57 -5.45
C ASP A 424 18.03 29.94 -4.51
N GLY A 425 18.62 28.81 -4.90
CA GLY A 425 19.72 28.16 -4.20
C GLY A 425 20.96 29.05 -4.14
N PHE A 426 21.42 29.55 -5.30
CA PHE A 426 22.53 30.49 -5.39
C PHE A 426 22.29 31.75 -4.54
N SER A 427 21.11 32.36 -4.67
CA SER A 427 20.68 33.53 -3.90
C SER A 427 20.57 33.26 -2.40
N SER A 428 20.22 32.04 -1.98
CA SER A 428 20.16 31.70 -0.55
C SER A 428 21.54 31.71 0.10
N ALA A 429 22.54 31.17 -0.59
CA ALA A 429 23.93 31.21 -0.15
C ALA A 429 24.51 32.62 -0.18
N MET A 430 24.34 33.35 -1.29
CA MET A 430 24.84 34.72 -1.44
C MET A 430 24.27 35.67 -0.37
N ARG A 431 22.97 35.56 -0.04
CA ARG A 431 22.34 36.32 1.05
C ARG A 431 22.85 35.93 2.45
N LEU A 432 23.21 34.66 2.66
CA LEU A 432 23.77 34.21 3.94
C LEU A 432 25.20 34.73 4.15
N VAL A 433 26.10 34.49 3.19
CA VAL A 433 27.53 34.75 3.38
C VAL A 433 27.88 36.24 3.32
N THR A 434 27.02 37.08 2.73
CA THR A 434 27.14 38.55 2.82
C THR A 434 26.77 39.11 4.20
N ALA A 435 26.08 38.34 5.04
CA ALA A 435 25.68 38.75 6.37
C ALA A 435 26.71 38.37 7.45
N HIS A 436 26.56 38.96 8.63
CA HIS A 436 27.26 38.52 9.84
C HIS A 436 26.87 37.06 10.17
N PRO A 437 27.81 36.16 10.52
CA PRO A 437 29.20 36.43 10.93
C PRO A 437 30.24 36.41 9.80
N PHE A 438 29.88 35.99 8.59
CA PHE A 438 30.83 35.77 7.49
C PHE A 438 31.29 37.08 6.82
N ASN A 439 30.36 38.02 6.59
CA ASN A 439 30.62 39.35 6.02
C ASN A 439 31.37 39.35 4.65
N VAL A 440 31.21 38.29 3.86
CA VAL A 440 31.88 38.11 2.56
C VAL A 440 31.48 39.22 1.59
N ARG A 441 32.45 39.75 0.84
CA ARG A 441 32.22 40.75 -0.20
C ARG A 441 32.25 40.09 -1.59
N PRO A 442 31.08 39.72 -2.17
CA PRO A 442 31.03 39.07 -3.46
C PRO A 442 31.56 39.98 -4.59
N PRO A 443 32.06 39.41 -5.70
CA PRO A 443 32.64 40.16 -6.82
C PRO A 443 31.61 40.97 -7.64
N PHE A 444 30.31 40.82 -7.34
CA PHE A 444 29.20 41.60 -7.89
C PHE A 444 28.08 41.74 -6.85
N PRO A 445 27.29 42.83 -6.87
CA PRO A 445 26.20 43.03 -5.92
C PRO A 445 25.04 42.03 -6.13
N TYR A 446 24.33 41.72 -5.04
CA TYR A 446 23.14 40.87 -5.09
C TYR A 446 21.97 41.58 -5.81
N GLU A 447 21.37 40.90 -6.80
CA GLU A 447 20.22 41.38 -7.57
C GLU A 447 18.97 40.52 -7.28
N PRO A 448 17.86 41.06 -6.74
CA PRO A 448 16.66 40.28 -6.47
C PRO A 448 15.97 39.77 -7.75
N ALA A 449 15.87 38.44 -7.90
CA ALA A 449 15.20 37.78 -9.03
C ALA A 449 13.66 37.88 -8.98
N GLU A 450 13.10 39.09 -8.90
CA GLU A 450 11.65 39.34 -8.92
C GLU A 450 11.32 40.67 -9.60
N ARG A 451 10.34 40.65 -10.51
CA ARG A 451 10.03 41.81 -11.36
C ARG A 451 8.97 42.72 -10.72
N PRO A 452 9.13 44.05 -10.81
CA PRO A 452 8.13 45.00 -10.33
C PRO A 452 6.84 44.91 -11.16
N LEU A 453 5.69 45.14 -10.52
CA LEU A 453 4.39 45.09 -11.17
C LEU A 453 4.06 46.41 -11.88
N SER A 454 4.18 46.45 -13.20
CA SER A 454 3.73 47.60 -13.99
C SER A 454 2.19 47.72 -14.00
N PRO A 455 1.62 48.94 -14.03
CA PRO A 455 0.20 49.15 -14.30
C PRO A 455 -0.14 48.79 -15.77
N PRO A 456 -1.39 48.43 -16.08
CA PRO A 456 -1.78 48.04 -17.43
C PRO A 456 -1.70 49.23 -18.40
N GLY A 457 -1.01 49.03 -19.53
CA GLY A 457 -0.83 50.06 -20.56
C GLY A 457 -2.11 50.31 -21.38
N LEU A 458 -2.15 51.40 -22.17
CA LEU A 458 -3.35 51.77 -22.94
C LEU A 458 -3.84 50.64 -23.87
N ILE A 459 -2.91 50.03 -24.62
CA ILE A 459 -3.19 48.89 -25.52
C ILE A 459 -3.72 47.68 -24.73
N GLU A 460 -3.12 47.38 -23.58
CA GLU A 460 -3.54 46.28 -22.70
C GLU A 460 -4.96 46.50 -22.16
N ARG A 461 -5.33 47.73 -21.79
CA ARG A 461 -6.68 48.09 -21.36
C ARG A 461 -7.71 47.90 -22.48
N VAL A 462 -7.39 48.31 -23.71
CA VAL A 462 -8.25 48.11 -24.88
C VAL A 462 -8.44 46.62 -25.18
N VAL A 463 -7.36 45.83 -25.19
CA VAL A 463 -7.44 44.37 -25.41
C VAL A 463 -8.23 43.69 -24.29
N ARG A 464 -8.03 44.09 -23.03
CA ARG A 464 -8.83 43.59 -21.89
C ARG A 464 -10.32 43.90 -22.08
N LEU A 465 -10.68 45.11 -22.49
CA LEU A 465 -12.08 45.47 -22.75
C LEU A 465 -12.71 44.62 -23.87
N ILE A 466 -11.97 44.36 -24.95
CA ILE A 466 -12.42 43.46 -26.04
C ILE A 466 -12.63 42.03 -25.53
N VAL A 467 -11.70 41.49 -24.75
CA VAL A 467 -11.81 40.12 -24.18
C VAL A 467 -12.94 40.02 -23.15
N SER A 468 -13.15 41.05 -22.33
CA SER A 468 -14.31 41.13 -21.42
C SER A 468 -15.63 41.14 -22.19
N ALA A 469 -15.76 41.97 -23.22
CA ALA A 469 -16.97 42.01 -24.04
C ALA A 469 -17.25 40.66 -24.73
N ALA A 470 -16.22 40.00 -25.26
CA ALA A 470 -16.35 38.67 -25.86
C ALA A 470 -16.81 37.60 -24.84
N GLU A 471 -16.31 37.65 -23.60
CA GLU A 471 -16.74 36.73 -22.54
C GLU A 471 -18.17 37.03 -22.07
N SER A 472 -18.57 38.30 -21.97
CA SER A 472 -19.96 38.68 -21.69
C SER A 472 -20.93 38.18 -22.76
N VAL A 473 -20.59 38.33 -24.06
CA VAL A 473 -21.38 37.79 -25.17
C VAL A 473 -21.46 36.27 -25.11
N ARG A 474 -20.35 35.57 -24.82
CA ARG A 474 -20.35 34.11 -24.63
C ARG A 474 -21.27 33.66 -23.50
N LEU A 475 -21.23 34.35 -22.35
CA LEU A 475 -22.08 34.03 -21.20
C LEU A 475 -23.57 34.26 -21.53
N TYR A 476 -23.89 35.34 -22.25
CA TYR A 476 -25.25 35.64 -22.72
C TYR A 476 -25.78 34.58 -23.70
N LEU A 477 -24.95 34.08 -24.63
CA LEU A 477 -25.33 33.07 -25.62
C LEU A 477 -25.34 31.62 -25.09
N ARG A 478 -24.82 31.37 -23.88
CA ARG A 478 -24.69 30.04 -23.27
C ARG A 478 -26.00 29.21 -23.24
N PRO A 479 -27.20 29.77 -22.97
CA PRO A 479 -28.44 28.99 -22.95
C PRO A 479 -28.81 28.42 -24.33
N ALA A 480 -28.68 29.23 -25.38
CA ALA A 480 -29.00 28.83 -26.76
C ALA A 480 -28.03 27.77 -27.30
N TRP A 481 -26.76 27.83 -26.90
CA TRP A 481 -25.75 26.85 -27.29
C TRP A 481 -26.05 25.46 -26.71
N ASN A 482 -26.39 25.39 -25.42
CA ASN A 482 -26.68 24.12 -24.73
C ASN A 482 -27.90 23.38 -25.33
N GLY A 483 -28.94 24.10 -25.74
CA GLY A 483 -30.09 23.49 -26.44
C GLY A 483 -29.73 22.93 -27.82
N SER A 484 -28.71 23.48 -28.47
CA SER A 484 -28.24 23.03 -29.79
C SER A 484 -27.37 21.77 -29.70
N THR A 485 -26.52 21.66 -28.67
CA THR A 485 -25.66 20.47 -28.47
C THR A 485 -26.46 19.21 -28.18
N ASP A 486 -27.55 19.32 -27.42
CA ASP A 486 -28.41 18.17 -27.07
C ASP A 486 -29.16 17.61 -28.30
N MET A 487 -29.54 18.47 -29.25
CA MET A 487 -30.08 18.03 -30.54
C MET A 487 -29.06 17.25 -31.38
N ILE A 488 -27.79 17.68 -31.38
CA ILE A 488 -26.70 17.02 -32.11
C ILE A 488 -26.37 15.66 -31.50
N GLU A 489 -26.34 15.55 -30.17
CA GLU A 489 -26.16 14.25 -29.50
C GLU A 489 -27.29 13.26 -29.82
N ARG A 490 -28.56 13.71 -29.80
CA ARG A 490 -29.72 12.87 -30.18
C ARG A 490 -29.60 12.36 -31.63
N LEU A 491 -29.06 13.17 -32.56
CA LEU A 491 -28.80 12.76 -33.95
C LEU A 491 -27.63 11.78 -34.08
N LEU A 492 -26.54 11.97 -33.32
CA LEU A 492 -25.40 11.05 -33.32
C LEU A 492 -25.75 9.68 -32.72
N ARG A 493 -26.49 9.66 -31.60
CA ARG A 493 -26.98 8.42 -30.96
C ARG A 493 -27.87 7.62 -31.92
N ARG A 494 -28.77 8.28 -32.67
CA ARG A 494 -29.60 7.65 -33.73
C ARG A 494 -28.81 7.09 -34.91
N ARG A 495 -27.57 7.56 -35.14
CA ARG A 495 -26.70 7.06 -36.21
C ARG A 495 -25.84 5.87 -35.74
N ALA A 496 -25.44 5.86 -34.47
CA ALA A 496 -24.76 4.73 -33.85
C ALA A 496 -25.66 3.49 -33.74
N SER A 497 -26.95 3.67 -33.43
CA SER A 497 -27.93 2.58 -33.35
C SER A 497 -28.31 1.92 -34.70
N ALA A 498 -27.75 2.39 -35.82
CA ALA A 498 -28.11 1.92 -37.17
C ALA A 498 -27.13 0.89 -37.76
N LEU A 499 -26.09 0.47 -37.02
CA LEU A 499 -24.99 -0.36 -37.54
C LEU A 499 -24.82 -1.72 -36.83
N ALA A 500 -25.74 -2.12 -35.95
CA ALA A 500 -25.64 -3.37 -35.19
C ALA A 500 -27.02 -4.04 -34.97
N ASN A 501 -27.56 -4.66 -36.03
CA ASN A 501 -28.21 -6.00 -36.02
C ASN A 501 -29.15 -6.22 -37.23
N PRO A 502 -28.96 -7.34 -37.94
CA PRO A 502 -30.03 -8.21 -38.43
C PRO A 502 -29.95 -9.55 -37.67
N THR A 503 -31.02 -10.31 -37.39
CA THR A 503 -32.15 -10.70 -38.25
C THR A 503 -33.37 -11.25 -37.45
N ARG A 504 -34.60 -10.97 -37.95
CA ARG A 504 -35.82 -11.85 -37.95
C ARG A 504 -36.46 -12.28 -36.59
N THR A 505 -37.78 -12.52 -36.45
CA THR A 505 -38.99 -12.21 -37.26
C THR A 505 -40.25 -12.26 -36.37
N ASP A 506 -41.26 -11.44 -36.70
CA ASP A 506 -42.74 -11.64 -36.66
C ASP A 506 -43.40 -12.38 -35.46
N SER A 507 -44.46 -11.85 -34.82
CA SER A 507 -45.76 -11.67 -35.51
C SER A 507 -46.86 -10.90 -34.73
N VAL A 508 -47.61 -10.07 -35.47
CA VAL A 508 -49.07 -9.73 -35.45
C VAL A 508 -49.83 -9.42 -34.11
N PRO A 509 -50.63 -8.33 -34.01
CA PRO A 509 -51.34 -7.89 -32.79
C PRO A 509 -52.90 -7.89 -32.87
N PRO A 510 -53.56 -7.61 -31.73
CA PRO A 510 -54.70 -6.68 -31.63
C PRO A 510 -54.48 -5.62 -30.51
N ARG A 511 -55.12 -4.46 -30.36
CA ARG A 511 -56.06 -3.53 -31.06
C ARG A 511 -57.03 -2.97 -30.00
N HIS A 512 -57.12 -1.63 -29.88
CA HIS A 512 -58.17 -0.86 -29.14
C HIS A 512 -58.21 -1.00 -27.60
N SER A 513 -58.73 -0.06 -26.80
CA SER A 513 -59.05 1.39 -26.98
C SER A 513 -59.21 2.09 -25.59
N PRO A 514 -59.22 3.44 -25.48
CA PRO A 514 -59.03 4.12 -24.19
C PRO A 514 -60.27 4.75 -23.52
N SER A 515 -60.24 4.84 -22.19
CA SER A 515 -60.88 5.89 -21.37
C SER A 515 -60.01 6.10 -20.10
N LYS A 516 -59.76 7.30 -19.55
CA LYS A 516 -60.55 8.53 -19.26
C LYS A 516 -61.52 8.41 -18.08
N SER A 517 -61.10 8.87 -16.90
CA SER A 517 -61.83 9.77 -15.98
C SER A 517 -61.10 9.85 -14.61
N ASP A 518 -61.31 10.86 -13.76
CA ASP A 518 -61.32 12.31 -14.00
C ASP A 518 -61.18 13.05 -12.64
N ARG A 519 -60.74 14.33 -12.65
CA ARG A 519 -60.69 15.30 -11.51
C ARG A 519 -59.78 14.92 -10.31
N ALA A 520 -58.92 15.76 -9.73
CA ALA A 520 -58.71 17.22 -9.65
C ALA A 520 -59.48 18.00 -8.54
N ALA A 521 -58.82 18.15 -7.38
CA ALA A 521 -58.78 19.33 -6.50
C ALA A 521 -57.57 19.15 -5.55
N MET A 522 -56.57 20.03 -5.37
CA MET A 522 -56.50 21.50 -5.21
C MET A 522 -56.70 21.95 -3.74
N TYR A 523 -55.60 22.17 -2.99
CA TYR A 523 -55.24 23.48 -2.39
C TYR A 523 -53.89 23.47 -1.63
N ASP A 524 -53.24 24.63 -1.62
CA ASP A 524 -52.14 25.20 -0.80
C ASP A 524 -51.07 24.38 -0.05
N SER A 525 -49.83 24.88 -0.18
CA SER A 525 -48.72 24.71 0.78
C SER A 525 -48.79 25.80 1.87
N PRO A 526 -48.31 25.57 3.11
CA PRO A 526 -47.02 26.19 3.46
C PRO A 526 -46.15 25.49 4.55
N LYS A 527 -44.83 25.74 4.43
CA LYS A 527 -43.78 25.78 5.49
C LYS A 527 -43.29 24.46 6.14
N LEU A 528 -42.03 24.55 6.64
CA LEU A 528 -41.25 23.51 7.32
C LEU A 528 -41.50 23.53 8.84
N ALA A 529 -41.36 22.37 9.52
CA ALA A 529 -40.65 22.27 10.80
C ALA A 529 -40.28 20.81 11.21
N ALA A 530 -39.01 20.63 11.58
CA ALA A 530 -38.47 19.77 12.65
C ALA A 530 -38.73 18.24 12.77
N TYR A 531 -37.80 17.59 13.47
CA TYR A 531 -37.76 16.18 13.88
C TYR A 531 -38.88 15.80 14.86
N HIS A 532 -39.22 14.50 14.91
CA HIS A 532 -39.73 13.86 16.14
C HIS A 532 -39.16 12.44 16.34
N THR A 533 -39.03 12.06 17.62
CA THR A 533 -38.56 10.75 18.11
C THR A 533 -39.70 9.70 18.18
N PRO A 534 -39.38 8.39 18.22
CA PRO A 534 -40.38 7.33 18.39
C PRO A 534 -40.99 7.28 19.81
N ASP A 535 -42.15 6.62 19.92
CA ASP A 535 -43.01 6.53 21.12
C ASP A 535 -42.36 5.77 22.30
N PRO A 536 -42.37 6.34 23.53
CA PRO A 536 -41.93 5.65 24.75
C PRO A 536 -42.74 4.41 25.18
N ARG A 537 -43.91 4.12 24.61
CA ARG A 537 -44.86 3.10 25.13
C ARG A 537 -44.93 1.79 24.36
N GLY A 538 -44.07 1.58 23.35
CA GLY A 538 -43.73 0.26 22.81
C GLY A 538 -44.90 -0.61 22.32
N THR A 539 -46.03 -0.02 21.91
CA THR A 539 -47.24 -0.77 21.55
C THR A 539 -47.18 -1.25 20.09
N CYS A 540 -47.19 -2.57 19.88
CA CYS A 540 -47.11 -3.15 18.53
C CYS A 540 -48.48 -3.10 17.81
N HIS A 541 -48.58 -2.25 16.78
CA HIS A 541 -49.82 -2.06 16.02
C HIS A 541 -50.24 -3.24 15.12
N LEU A 542 -49.43 -4.31 15.02
CA LEU A 542 -49.70 -5.47 14.16
C LEU A 542 -50.97 -6.25 14.56
N LEU A 543 -51.38 -6.18 15.83
CA LEU A 543 -52.57 -6.86 16.37
C LEU A 543 -53.85 -6.00 16.29
N ARG A 544 -53.93 -5.09 15.31
CA ARG A 544 -55.13 -4.29 14.98
C ARG A 544 -55.66 -4.54 13.56
N LEU A 545 -55.17 -5.58 12.89
CA LEU A 545 -55.76 -6.07 11.64
C LEU A 545 -57.15 -6.68 11.92
N PRO A 546 -58.15 -6.53 11.04
CA PRO A 546 -59.46 -7.16 11.20
C PRO A 546 -59.34 -8.69 11.29
N ASP A 547 -60.21 -9.33 12.09
CA ASP A 547 -60.17 -10.78 12.32
C ASP A 547 -60.35 -11.60 11.02
N GLU A 548 -61.01 -11.04 10.00
CA GLU A 548 -61.12 -11.64 8.66
C GLU A 548 -59.76 -11.77 7.95
N VAL A 549 -58.84 -10.81 8.18
CA VAL A 549 -57.48 -10.83 7.63
C VAL A 549 -56.63 -11.87 8.37
N LEU A 550 -56.69 -11.88 9.71
CA LEU A 550 -56.00 -12.88 10.53
C LEU A 550 -56.49 -14.31 10.21
N THR A 551 -57.80 -14.47 10.04
CA THR A 551 -58.44 -15.74 9.64
C THR A 551 -57.96 -16.17 8.25
N ARG A 552 -57.92 -15.26 7.26
CA ARG A 552 -57.38 -15.58 5.93
C ARG A 552 -55.90 -16.00 5.96
N ILE A 553 -55.08 -15.38 6.81
CA ILE A 553 -53.67 -15.74 6.98
C ILE A 553 -53.52 -17.15 7.57
N PHE A 554 -54.26 -17.48 8.63
CA PHE A 554 -54.09 -18.76 9.33
C PHE A 554 -54.88 -19.94 8.76
N VAL A 555 -55.98 -19.73 8.03
CA VAL A 555 -56.77 -20.81 7.41
C VAL A 555 -56.04 -21.48 6.24
N LYS A 556 -55.13 -20.79 5.55
CA LYS A 556 -54.34 -21.36 4.45
C LYS A 556 -53.14 -22.22 4.89
N LEU A 557 -52.65 -22.05 6.13
CA LEU A 557 -51.44 -22.73 6.60
C LEU A 557 -51.76 -24.08 7.25
N ASP A 558 -51.64 -25.16 6.49
CA ASP A 558 -51.83 -26.50 7.03
C ASP A 558 -50.73 -26.85 8.06
N ARG A 559 -51.10 -27.67 9.04
CA ARG A 559 -50.20 -28.04 10.15
C ARG A 559 -48.99 -28.81 9.66
N GLU A 560 -49.10 -29.53 8.54
CA GLU A 560 -48.02 -30.33 8.00
C GLU A 560 -46.94 -29.47 7.32
N SER A 561 -47.30 -28.44 6.55
CA SER A 561 -46.35 -27.53 5.89
C SER A 561 -45.59 -26.67 6.90
N LEU A 562 -46.28 -26.11 7.90
CA LEU A 562 -45.61 -25.44 9.04
C LEU A 562 -44.62 -26.38 9.75
N THR A 563 -45.01 -27.66 9.93
CA THR A 563 -44.14 -28.66 10.57
C THR A 563 -42.97 -29.08 9.67
N LYS A 564 -43.18 -29.22 8.35
CA LYS A 564 -42.13 -29.54 7.35
C LYS A 564 -41.12 -28.42 7.24
N CYS A 565 -41.58 -27.17 7.09
CA CYS A 565 -40.74 -25.98 7.06
C CYS A 565 -39.91 -25.86 8.35
N HIS A 566 -40.53 -25.97 9.53
CA HIS A 566 -39.82 -25.98 10.80
C HIS A 566 -38.79 -27.13 10.89
N ARG A 567 -39.14 -28.36 10.48
CA ARG A 567 -38.22 -29.50 10.46
C ARG A 567 -37.05 -29.29 9.51
N LEU A 568 -37.26 -28.73 8.33
CA LEU A 568 -36.20 -28.46 7.34
C LEU A 568 -35.25 -27.36 7.85
N CYS A 569 -35.79 -26.22 8.28
CA CYS A 569 -35.02 -25.12 8.86
C CYS A 569 -34.29 -25.52 10.16
N LYS A 570 -34.85 -26.48 10.92
CA LYS A 570 -34.17 -27.10 12.06
C LYS A 570 -33.07 -28.06 11.60
N ARG A 571 -33.29 -28.93 10.62
CA ARG A 571 -32.29 -29.92 10.16
C ARG A 571 -31.06 -29.24 9.53
N LEU A 572 -31.26 -28.14 8.79
CA LEU A 572 -30.19 -27.25 8.31
C LEU A 572 -29.48 -26.53 9.47
N LEU A 573 -30.23 -26.03 10.46
CA LEU A 573 -29.63 -25.43 11.66
C LEU A 573 -28.82 -26.46 12.45
N ASP A 574 -29.32 -27.67 12.59
CA ASP A 574 -28.68 -28.75 13.33
C ASP A 574 -27.39 -29.17 12.60
N LEU A 575 -27.39 -29.34 11.26
CA LEU A 575 -26.16 -29.59 10.48
C LEU A 575 -25.08 -28.51 10.72
N LEU A 576 -25.41 -27.23 10.53
CA LEU A 576 -24.48 -26.11 10.73
C LEU A 576 -24.12 -25.85 12.21
N SER A 577 -24.96 -26.28 13.16
CA SER A 577 -24.72 -26.07 14.60
C SER A 577 -24.10 -27.28 15.31
N THR A 578 -24.17 -28.49 14.76
CA THR A 578 -23.57 -29.71 15.32
C THR A 578 -22.25 -30.12 14.67
N ASN A 579 -22.06 -29.87 13.36
CA ASN A 579 -20.84 -30.30 12.69
C ASN A 579 -19.64 -29.42 13.09
N SER A 580 -18.82 -29.92 14.00
CA SER A 580 -17.72 -29.16 14.59
C SER A 580 -16.48 -29.06 13.69
N SER A 581 -16.24 -30.04 12.80
CA SER A 581 -15.04 -30.03 11.94
C SER A 581 -15.09 -28.89 10.93
N ILE A 582 -16.18 -28.76 10.17
CA ILE A 582 -16.42 -27.65 9.21
C ILE A 582 -16.19 -26.29 9.89
N ARG A 583 -16.67 -26.14 11.12
CA ARG A 583 -16.56 -24.86 11.83
C ARG A 583 -15.17 -24.57 12.38
N LEU A 584 -14.51 -25.59 12.95
CA LEU A 584 -13.14 -25.48 13.41
C LEU A 584 -12.21 -25.17 12.23
N HIS A 585 -12.42 -25.82 11.09
CA HIS A 585 -11.71 -25.61 9.83
C HIS A 585 -11.81 -24.15 9.33
N HIS A 586 -13.00 -23.54 9.32
CA HIS A 586 -13.10 -22.12 8.93
C HIS A 586 -12.50 -21.15 9.94
N THR A 587 -12.58 -21.44 11.25
CA THR A 587 -11.90 -20.61 12.28
C THR A 587 -10.38 -20.73 12.11
N LEU A 588 -9.86 -21.96 11.96
CA LEU A 588 -8.46 -22.22 11.64
C LEU A 588 -8.00 -21.55 10.34
N LEU A 589 -8.81 -21.54 9.28
CA LEU A 589 -8.48 -20.90 8.01
C LEU A 589 -8.50 -19.37 8.07
N CYS A 590 -9.25 -18.78 9.00
CA CYS A 590 -9.19 -17.36 9.32
C CYS A 590 -7.99 -17.03 10.21
N ASN A 591 -7.59 -17.96 11.09
CA ASN A 591 -6.59 -17.71 12.11
C ASN A 591 -5.16 -18.06 11.67
N SER A 592 -4.90 -19.17 10.97
CA SER A 592 -3.56 -19.50 10.43
C SER A 592 -3.02 -18.52 9.39
N LEU A 593 -3.83 -17.53 9.04
CA LEU A 593 -3.50 -16.44 8.16
C LEU A 593 -2.76 -15.32 8.83
N ILE A 594 -3.35 -14.77 9.90
CA ILE A 594 -3.03 -13.47 10.51
C ILE A 594 -1.56 -13.44 11.03
N LEU A 595 -0.84 -14.56 10.86
CA LEU A 595 0.04 -15.16 11.84
C LEU A 595 1.21 -16.03 11.29
N ASN A 596 2.18 -15.51 10.54
CA ASN A 596 3.61 -15.62 10.91
C ASN A 596 4.53 -14.90 9.93
N PRO A 597 4.82 -13.64 10.26
CA PRO A 597 6.00 -12.98 9.75
C PRO A 597 7.00 -12.70 10.88
N ASN A 598 8.20 -13.32 10.84
CA ASN A 598 9.34 -13.06 11.74
C ASN A 598 10.45 -12.23 11.02
N VAL A 599 11.26 -11.43 11.74
CA VAL A 599 12.26 -10.47 11.14
C VAL A 599 13.30 -9.92 12.15
N PHE A 600 14.11 -8.94 11.70
CA PHE A 600 15.03 -8.03 12.42
C PHE A 600 14.96 -7.96 13.96
N ARG A 601 15.62 -8.89 14.66
CA ARG A 601 16.18 -8.60 16.00
C ARG A 601 17.70 -8.78 15.98
N PRO A 602 18.44 -7.88 16.63
CA PRO A 602 19.89 -7.92 16.61
C PRO A 602 20.45 -8.66 17.83
N THR A 603 21.53 -9.40 17.60
CA THR A 603 22.52 -9.71 18.64
C THR A 603 23.83 -9.02 18.28
N GLN A 604 24.55 -8.55 19.30
CA GLN A 604 25.77 -7.77 19.11
C GLN A 604 26.97 -8.71 18.94
N ASN A 605 27.62 -8.66 17.78
CA ASN A 605 29.04 -8.99 17.71
C ASN A 605 29.82 -7.70 17.42
N LEU A 606 30.39 -7.14 18.49
CA LEU A 606 31.38 -6.08 18.38
C LEU A 606 32.62 -6.65 17.68
N HIS A 607 33.20 -5.91 16.73
CA HIS A 607 34.36 -6.29 15.91
C HIS A 607 34.14 -7.33 14.79
N HIS A 608 33.25 -7.03 13.84
CA HIS A 608 33.48 -7.47 12.45
C HIS A 608 33.34 -6.30 11.46
N VAL A 609 34.30 -6.22 10.53
CA VAL A 609 34.33 -5.25 9.41
C VAL A 609 33.16 -5.56 8.46
N PRO A 610 32.45 -4.58 7.88
CA PRO A 610 31.40 -4.85 6.90
C PRO A 610 31.98 -5.68 5.75
N PRO A 611 31.43 -6.88 5.48
CA PRO A 611 31.93 -7.71 4.40
C PRO A 611 31.59 -7.06 3.06
N SER A 612 32.48 -7.23 2.07
CA SER A 612 32.47 -6.43 0.86
C SER A 612 31.18 -6.56 0.03
N THR A 613 30.97 -5.65 -0.92
CA THR A 613 29.90 -5.76 -1.93
C THR A 613 29.91 -7.11 -2.65
N ALA A 614 31.07 -7.77 -2.76
CA ALA A 614 31.17 -9.13 -3.30
C ALA A 614 30.57 -10.19 -2.36
N TYR A 615 30.78 -10.10 -1.04
CA TYR A 615 30.09 -10.98 -0.08
C TYR A 615 28.58 -10.72 -0.08
N LEU A 616 28.14 -9.45 -0.13
CA LEU A 616 26.71 -9.13 -0.17
C LEU A 616 26.06 -9.61 -1.47
N LEU A 617 26.79 -9.57 -2.60
CA LEU A 617 26.40 -10.18 -3.87
C LEU A 617 26.44 -11.72 -3.83
N ASP A 618 27.38 -12.33 -3.12
CA ASP A 618 27.46 -13.79 -2.97
C ASP A 618 26.38 -14.30 -2.01
N THR A 619 26.03 -13.61 -0.93
CA THR A 619 24.85 -13.93 -0.11
C THR A 619 23.54 -13.75 -0.90
N LEU A 620 23.45 -12.72 -1.76
CA LEU A 620 22.30 -12.57 -2.66
C LEU A 620 22.25 -13.67 -3.73
N ARG A 621 23.40 -14.07 -4.29
CA ARG A 621 23.50 -15.20 -5.22
C ARG A 621 23.16 -16.51 -4.53
N GLU A 622 23.68 -16.74 -3.34
CA GLU A 622 23.43 -17.93 -2.51
C GLU A 622 21.93 -18.05 -2.24
N ARG A 623 21.28 -17.01 -1.70
CA ARG A 623 19.83 -17.01 -1.45
C ARG A 623 18.98 -17.16 -2.72
N VAL A 624 19.44 -16.64 -3.86
CA VAL A 624 18.81 -16.88 -5.17
C VAL A 624 19.07 -18.30 -5.68
N THR A 625 20.22 -18.91 -5.34
CA THR A 625 20.63 -20.26 -5.78
C THR A 625 20.01 -21.35 -4.91
N ARG A 626 19.86 -21.16 -3.60
CA ARG A 626 19.19 -22.12 -2.70
C ARG A 626 17.72 -22.35 -3.11
N PHE A 627 17.01 -21.32 -3.57
CA PHE A 627 15.66 -21.45 -4.10
C PHE A 627 15.58 -22.30 -5.39
N ARG A 628 16.69 -22.47 -6.12
CA ARG A 628 16.80 -23.43 -7.23
C ARG A 628 16.74 -24.86 -6.69
N THR A 629 17.53 -25.10 -5.65
CA THR A 629 17.73 -26.39 -4.98
C THR A 629 16.72 -26.64 -3.85
N LEU A 630 15.43 -26.40 -4.10
CA LEU A 630 14.35 -26.84 -3.21
C LEU A 630 14.32 -28.38 -3.14
N ALA A 631 15.06 -28.94 -2.19
CA ALA A 631 15.23 -30.36 -1.92
C ALA A 631 15.30 -30.60 -0.40
N SER A 632 14.59 -31.62 0.07
CA SER A 632 14.58 -31.97 1.50
C SER A 632 15.96 -32.43 1.96
N LYS A 633 16.53 -31.67 2.91
CA LYS A 633 17.43 -32.23 3.92
C LYS A 633 16.61 -33.10 4.88
N ASN A 634 17.29 -34.00 5.58
CA ASN A 634 16.74 -35.09 6.39
C ASN A 634 17.71 -35.28 7.57
N ARG A 635 17.33 -35.55 8.83
CA ARG A 635 16.06 -36.01 9.43
C ARG A 635 15.91 -35.42 10.85
N ASN A 636 14.69 -35.07 11.25
CA ASN A 636 14.17 -35.32 12.60
C ASN A 636 12.63 -35.22 12.59
N ARG A 637 11.95 -35.74 13.64
CA ARG A 637 10.48 -35.79 13.71
C ARG A 637 9.95 -35.48 15.12
N LEU A 638 9.42 -34.27 15.32
CA LEU A 638 8.76 -33.90 16.59
C LEU A 638 7.34 -34.53 16.68
N GLU A 639 7.12 -35.53 17.54
CA GLU A 639 5.78 -36.10 17.79
C GLU A 639 5.09 -35.43 19.01
N PHE A 640 3.88 -34.90 18.81
CA PHE A 640 3.09 -34.28 19.89
C PHE A 640 2.33 -35.35 20.71
N ALA A 641 2.56 -35.41 22.03
CA ALA A 641 1.99 -36.45 22.91
C ALA A 641 0.46 -36.32 23.17
N GLU A 642 -0.12 -35.12 23.02
CA GLU A 642 -1.49 -34.81 23.45
C GLU A 642 -2.58 -35.17 22.42
N PRO A 643 -3.78 -35.62 22.85
CA PRO A 643 -4.94 -35.82 21.97
C PRO A 643 -5.49 -34.47 21.43
N GLU A 644 -6.04 -34.45 20.21
CA GLU A 644 -6.41 -33.23 19.46
C GLU A 644 -7.09 -32.13 20.30
N GLY A 645 -6.52 -30.93 20.25
CA GLY A 645 -7.12 -29.73 20.82
C GLY A 645 -8.36 -29.26 20.05
N ARG A 646 -9.17 -28.42 20.70
CA ARG A 646 -10.42 -27.88 20.12
C ARG A 646 -10.31 -26.45 19.57
N LEU A 647 -9.19 -25.79 19.82
CA LEU A 647 -8.85 -24.43 19.41
C LEU A 647 -7.34 -24.41 19.12
N TYR A 648 -6.92 -23.65 18.12
CA TYR A 648 -5.54 -23.55 17.67
C TYR A 648 -5.27 -22.15 17.10
N GLU A 649 -4.07 -21.64 17.35
CA GLU A 649 -3.56 -20.36 16.88
C GLU A 649 -2.04 -20.55 16.64
N TYR A 650 -1.43 -19.98 15.60
CA TYR A 650 0.02 -20.12 15.37
C TYR A 650 0.55 -18.82 14.79
N LEU A 651 1.40 -18.05 15.51
CA LEU A 651 2.02 -16.78 15.08
C LEU A 651 3.50 -16.70 15.49
N GLU A 652 4.36 -16.13 14.64
CA GLU A 652 5.76 -15.79 14.97
C GLU A 652 6.53 -16.98 15.60
N GLY A 653 6.33 -18.17 15.04
CA GLY A 653 6.91 -19.44 15.50
C GLY A 653 6.22 -20.07 16.71
N VAL A 654 5.20 -19.43 17.31
CA VAL A 654 4.52 -19.88 18.52
C VAL A 654 3.18 -20.53 18.18
N LEU A 655 3.03 -21.84 18.44
CA LEU A 655 1.76 -22.58 18.31
C LEU A 655 1.05 -22.63 19.66
N LEU A 656 -0.16 -22.09 19.74
CA LEU A 656 -1.06 -22.22 20.89
C LEU A 656 -2.17 -23.22 20.61
N ARG A 657 -2.56 -23.96 21.63
CA ARG A 657 -3.53 -25.07 21.55
C ARG A 657 -4.43 -25.07 22.77
N GLY A 658 -5.76 -25.15 22.56
CA GLY A 658 -6.71 -25.40 23.64
C GLY A 658 -6.62 -26.85 24.11
N VAL A 659 -6.19 -27.03 25.37
CA VAL A 659 -5.96 -28.31 26.04
C VAL A 659 -7.02 -28.57 27.11
N GLY A 660 -7.27 -29.84 27.38
CA GLY A 660 -8.36 -30.28 28.23
C GLY A 660 -9.74 -30.13 27.57
N GLY A 661 -10.71 -30.90 28.05
CA GLY A 661 -12.10 -30.84 27.59
C GLY A 661 -12.64 -32.19 27.14
N SER A 662 -13.85 -32.51 27.58
CA SER A 662 -14.55 -33.75 27.21
C SER A 662 -15.30 -33.59 25.88
N ARG A 663 -15.99 -34.63 25.41
CA ARG A 663 -16.92 -34.54 24.26
C ARG A 663 -18.14 -33.66 24.59
N GLY A 664 -17.95 -32.35 24.64
CA GLY A 664 -19.03 -31.37 24.85
C GLY A 664 -18.57 -30.04 25.45
N SER A 665 -17.57 -30.04 26.33
CA SER A 665 -17.08 -28.82 26.98
C SER A 665 -16.15 -27.99 26.09
N LEU A 666 -15.97 -26.73 26.46
CA LEU A 666 -14.84 -25.93 25.99
C LEU A 666 -13.54 -26.35 26.73
N PRO A 667 -12.35 -25.99 26.21
CA PRO A 667 -11.09 -26.14 26.94
C PRO A 667 -11.00 -25.14 28.11
N THR A 668 -10.15 -25.47 29.08
CA THR A 668 -9.80 -24.61 30.23
C THR A 668 -8.30 -24.39 30.37
N GLU A 669 -7.49 -25.02 29.52
CA GLU A 669 -6.04 -24.91 29.49
C GLU A 669 -5.58 -24.49 28.09
N ILE A 670 -4.45 -23.81 28.03
CA ILE A 670 -3.74 -23.53 26.78
C ILE A 670 -2.33 -24.08 26.92
N ALA A 671 -1.91 -24.95 26.00
CA ALA A 671 -0.50 -25.25 25.79
C ALA A 671 0.08 -24.29 24.75
N VAL A 672 1.31 -23.86 24.98
CA VAL A 672 2.10 -23.01 24.08
C VAL A 672 3.35 -23.78 23.70
N TYR A 673 3.63 -23.89 22.40
CA TYR A 673 4.85 -24.48 21.86
C TYR A 673 5.64 -23.38 21.14
N ASP A 674 6.80 -23.02 21.68
CA ASP A 674 7.68 -22.00 21.10
C ASP A 674 8.68 -22.64 20.12
N LEU A 675 8.24 -22.87 18.88
CA LEU A 675 9.02 -23.59 17.86
C LEU A 675 10.27 -22.80 17.41
N ARG A 676 10.43 -21.54 17.83
CA ARG A 676 11.67 -20.76 17.59
C ARG A 676 12.88 -21.32 18.33
N LYS A 677 12.66 -22.13 19.38
CA LYS A 677 13.72 -22.77 20.18
C LYS A 677 14.14 -24.16 19.66
N LEU A 678 13.64 -24.59 18.50
CA LEU A 678 14.01 -25.90 17.95
C LEU A 678 15.51 -25.97 17.64
N ASP A 679 16.11 -24.90 17.14
CA ASP A 679 17.54 -24.85 16.80
C ASP A 679 18.42 -25.00 18.06
N GLU A 680 18.04 -24.33 19.17
CA GLU A 680 18.70 -24.45 20.48
C GLU A 680 18.62 -25.86 21.08
N TRP A 681 17.64 -26.66 20.63
CA TRP A 681 17.42 -28.06 21.05
C TRP A 681 18.17 -29.05 20.15
N GLU A 682 18.27 -28.78 18.85
CA GLU A 682 19.10 -29.59 17.93
C GLU A 682 20.60 -29.46 18.25
N ASP A 683 21.11 -28.25 18.54
CA ASP A 683 22.48 -28.02 19.06
C ASP A 683 22.74 -28.83 20.36
N GLN A 684 21.75 -28.93 21.25
CA GLN A 684 21.87 -29.70 22.50
C GLN A 684 21.88 -31.22 22.25
N LEU A 685 21.13 -31.73 21.27
CA LEU A 685 21.15 -33.14 20.89
C LEU A 685 22.47 -33.56 20.21
N GLU A 686 23.07 -32.69 19.39
CA GLU A 686 24.39 -32.92 18.80
C GLU A 686 25.50 -32.88 19.86
N THR A 687 25.54 -31.85 20.71
CA THR A 687 26.56 -31.72 21.77
C THR A 687 26.45 -32.80 22.86
N ASN A 688 25.26 -33.31 23.17
CA ASN A 688 25.07 -34.48 24.03
C ASN A 688 25.36 -35.83 23.33
N GLY A 689 25.72 -35.83 22.04
CA GLY A 689 26.16 -37.02 21.31
C GLY A 689 25.06 -38.06 21.04
N LEU A 690 23.80 -37.66 21.03
CA LEU A 690 22.65 -38.56 20.84
C LEU A 690 22.31 -38.82 19.35
N VAL A 691 22.87 -38.04 18.44
CA VAL A 691 22.72 -38.23 16.99
C VAL A 691 23.81 -39.17 16.46
N SER A 692 23.48 -40.46 16.28
CA SER A 692 24.40 -41.41 15.66
C SER A 692 24.36 -41.31 14.13
N ASP A 693 25.52 -41.14 13.50
CA ASP A 693 25.67 -41.02 12.05
C ASP A 693 25.01 -42.16 11.26
N GLY A 694 24.50 -41.82 10.08
CA GLY A 694 23.59 -42.67 9.30
C GLY A 694 24.25 -43.89 8.66
N ASN A 695 23.46 -44.94 8.42
CA ASN A 695 23.88 -46.12 7.69
C ASN A 695 22.82 -46.56 6.67
N GLU A 696 23.13 -46.44 5.37
CA GLU A 696 22.47 -47.23 4.34
C GLU A 696 23.16 -48.60 4.29
N ILE A 697 22.42 -49.68 4.59
CA ILE A 697 22.89 -51.04 4.38
C ILE A 697 22.13 -51.64 3.20
N ALA A 698 22.81 -51.75 2.06
CA ALA A 698 22.27 -52.41 0.88
C ALA A 698 22.07 -53.92 1.16
N MET A 699 20.81 -54.38 1.07
CA MET A 699 20.47 -55.79 1.15
C MET A 699 20.91 -56.55 -0.11
N ASN A 700 22.17 -56.98 -0.15
CA ASN A 700 22.58 -58.06 -1.05
C ASN A 700 23.79 -58.85 -0.48
N GLY A 701 23.48 -59.85 0.35
CA GLY A 701 24.45 -60.75 0.97
C GLY A 701 23.92 -62.18 0.96
N GLY A 702 24.36 -62.99 -0.01
CA GLY A 702 23.94 -64.38 -0.14
C GLY A 702 24.76 -65.35 0.73
N ASN A 703 24.15 -66.49 1.02
CA ASN A 703 24.72 -67.71 1.64
C ASN A 703 25.11 -67.71 3.14
N ARG A 704 24.47 -68.65 3.84
CA ARG A 704 25.02 -69.63 4.81
C ARG A 704 26.54 -69.54 5.11
N GLY A 705 26.90 -69.46 6.40
CA GLY A 705 28.15 -70.07 6.90
C GLY A 705 28.78 -69.54 8.21
N LEU A 706 28.57 -70.26 9.32
CA LEU A 706 29.52 -70.48 10.44
C LEU A 706 30.15 -69.28 11.22
N VAL A 707 29.53 -68.94 12.36
CA VAL A 707 30.05 -69.04 13.74
C VAL A 707 31.55 -68.73 14.05
N GLY A 708 31.80 -67.81 15.01
CA GLY A 708 32.70 -68.11 16.15
C GLY A 708 33.61 -67.01 16.75
N PHE A 709 33.40 -66.69 18.05
CA PHE A 709 34.36 -66.10 19.05
C PHE A 709 35.01 -64.70 18.76
N GLY A 710 35.51 -63.91 19.73
CA GLY A 710 35.40 -63.95 21.20
C GLY A 710 36.45 -63.08 21.96
N SER A 711 36.09 -62.47 23.11
CA SER A 711 36.94 -61.70 24.09
C SER A 711 37.62 -60.38 23.61
N GLY A 712 37.95 -59.38 24.47
CA GLY A 712 37.66 -59.12 25.90
C GLY A 712 38.65 -58.11 26.57
N VAL A 713 38.39 -57.68 27.83
CA VAL A 713 39.37 -57.13 28.86
C VAL A 713 39.95 -55.70 28.63
N GLU A 714 40.20 -54.78 29.59
CA GLU A 714 39.81 -54.52 31.02
C GLU A 714 40.06 -53.01 31.42
N ASN A 715 39.23 -52.35 32.25
CA ASN A 715 39.28 -52.06 33.74
C ASN A 715 40.48 -51.25 34.30
N ASN A 716 40.28 -50.19 35.12
CA ASN A 716 40.15 -50.29 36.60
C ASN A 716 39.75 -48.94 37.30
N THR A 717 38.66 -48.85 38.11
CA THR A 717 38.53 -48.82 39.62
C THR A 717 38.93 -47.51 40.36
N SER A 718 38.49 -47.16 41.59
CA SER A 718 37.95 -47.86 42.81
C SER A 718 37.25 -46.81 43.76
N ARG A 719 36.71 -46.97 45.00
CA ARG A 719 36.14 -47.99 45.96
C ARG A 719 35.94 -47.28 47.35
N VAL A 720 34.99 -47.53 48.28
CA VAL A 720 33.58 -48.03 48.25
C VAL A 720 32.66 -46.91 48.83
N VAL A 721 31.90 -46.86 49.95
CA VAL A 721 31.37 -47.65 51.13
C VAL A 721 30.03 -46.92 51.48
N GLY A 722 28.92 -47.37 52.12
CA GLY A 722 28.37 -48.55 52.84
C GLY A 722 27.09 -48.07 53.59
N ASN A 723 26.42 -48.72 54.56
CA ASN A 723 26.40 -50.10 55.08
C ASN A 723 25.16 -50.32 56.02
N ASP A 724 24.57 -51.53 56.07
CA ASP A 724 23.68 -52.12 57.13
C ASP A 724 22.29 -51.52 57.51
N ASN A 725 21.25 -52.30 57.89
CA ASN A 725 21.08 -53.77 58.05
C ASN A 725 19.59 -54.26 58.00
N ARG A 726 19.34 -55.50 57.49
CA ARG A 726 18.19 -56.44 57.74
C ARG A 726 16.72 -55.98 57.48
N SER A 727 15.71 -56.83 57.20
CA SER A 727 15.52 -58.20 56.64
C SER A 727 14.00 -58.52 56.70
N GLY A 728 13.35 -59.40 55.92
CA GLY A 728 13.72 -60.32 54.82
C GLY A 728 12.53 -61.27 54.48
N GLU A 729 12.60 -62.03 53.36
CA GLU A 729 11.58 -62.99 52.83
C GLU A 729 10.19 -62.41 52.42
N GLY A 730 9.49 -62.88 51.38
CA GLY A 730 9.85 -63.83 50.31
C GLY A 730 8.62 -64.27 49.49
N GLY A 731 8.46 -63.81 48.23
CA GLY A 731 7.26 -64.17 47.43
C GLY A 731 7.10 -63.53 46.05
N GLY A 732 7.70 -64.16 45.03
CA GLY A 732 7.36 -64.07 43.59
C GLY A 732 6.68 -62.82 43.00
N SER A 733 7.46 -61.86 42.51
CA SER A 733 7.05 -60.99 41.39
C SER A 733 8.19 -60.86 40.37
N ARG A 734 7.88 -60.95 39.08
CA ARG A 734 8.86 -60.83 37.98
C ARG A 734 9.13 -59.36 37.67
N THR A 735 10.26 -58.84 38.14
CA THR A 735 10.78 -57.54 37.72
C THR A 735 11.01 -57.52 36.21
N ARG A 736 10.18 -56.79 35.47
CA ARG A 736 10.41 -56.50 34.04
C ARG A 736 11.03 -55.11 33.93
N THR A 737 12.35 -55.06 33.86
CA THR A 737 13.14 -53.86 33.57
C THR A 737 12.87 -53.38 32.13
N GLY A 738 11.79 -52.61 31.95
CA GLY A 738 11.64 -51.75 30.79
C GLY A 738 12.59 -50.56 30.94
N MET A 739 13.46 -50.35 29.96
CA MET A 739 14.35 -49.18 29.95
C MET A 739 13.54 -47.88 29.81
N ARG A 740 13.98 -46.84 30.52
CA ARG A 740 13.33 -45.53 30.65
C ARG A 740 13.57 -44.64 29.41
N LEU A 741 13.19 -45.14 28.23
CA LEU A 741 13.22 -44.39 26.96
C LEU A 741 11.98 -43.51 26.74
N GLY A 742 11.06 -43.45 27.71
CA GLY A 742 9.90 -42.56 27.71
C GLY A 742 10.13 -41.31 28.54
N GLU A 743 10.46 -41.47 29.82
CA GLU A 743 10.54 -40.35 30.79
C GLU A 743 11.56 -39.27 30.39
N GLN A 744 12.76 -39.62 29.89
CA GLN A 744 13.73 -38.62 29.43
C GLN A 744 13.23 -37.81 28.21
N VAL A 745 12.44 -38.42 27.32
CA VAL A 745 11.87 -37.74 26.15
C VAL A 745 10.69 -36.84 26.55
N GLU A 746 10.04 -37.13 27.68
CA GLU A 746 9.02 -36.24 28.26
C GLU A 746 9.66 -35.09 29.07
N GLU A 747 10.78 -35.32 29.78
CA GLU A 747 11.55 -34.29 30.49
C GLU A 747 12.23 -33.28 29.52
N GLU A 748 12.82 -33.72 28.41
CA GLU A 748 13.54 -32.84 27.47
C GLU A 748 12.63 -31.96 26.57
N ILE A 749 11.30 -32.17 26.59
CA ILE A 749 10.32 -31.34 25.86
C ILE A 749 9.93 -30.06 26.65
N GLU A 750 10.24 -29.98 27.95
CA GLU A 750 9.81 -28.87 28.82
C GLU A 750 10.40 -27.49 28.43
N GLY A 751 11.52 -27.43 27.69
CA GLY A 751 12.11 -26.17 27.23
C GLY A 751 11.28 -25.44 26.16
N ILE A 752 10.51 -26.18 25.36
CA ILE A 752 9.73 -25.69 24.20
C ILE A 752 8.25 -25.51 24.56
N ARG A 753 7.71 -26.32 25.48
CA ARG A 753 6.28 -26.39 25.81
C ARG A 753 5.97 -25.81 27.20
N THR A 754 5.13 -24.78 27.26
CA THR A 754 4.48 -24.35 28.51
C THR A 754 2.98 -24.65 28.49
N THR A 755 2.31 -24.59 29.64
CA THR A 755 0.85 -24.76 29.73
C THR A 755 0.28 -23.92 30.87
N HIS A 756 -0.81 -23.21 30.61
CA HIS A 756 -1.51 -22.38 31.60
C HIS A 756 -2.98 -22.81 31.75
N LYS A 757 -3.53 -22.71 32.96
CA LYS A 757 -4.90 -23.14 33.33
C LYS A 757 -5.75 -21.95 33.76
N PHE A 758 -6.85 -21.74 33.05
CA PHE A 758 -7.78 -20.64 33.28
C PHE A 758 -8.90 -21.05 34.25
N PRO A 759 -9.44 -20.11 35.05
CA PRO A 759 -10.57 -20.37 35.94
C PRO A 759 -11.94 -20.38 35.22
N PHE A 760 -11.96 -20.33 33.88
CA PHE A 760 -13.17 -20.25 33.05
C PHE A 760 -13.07 -21.08 31.76
N GLU A 761 -14.23 -21.34 31.13
CA GLU A 761 -14.31 -21.95 29.80
C GLU A 761 -13.80 -20.98 28.72
N ILE A 762 -12.80 -21.40 27.94
CA ILE A 762 -12.22 -20.62 26.85
C ILE A 762 -13.03 -20.82 25.57
N ALA A 763 -13.67 -19.76 25.07
CA ALA A 763 -14.54 -19.84 23.90
C ALA A 763 -13.79 -19.69 22.57
N GLU A 764 -12.80 -18.80 22.52
CA GLU A 764 -11.88 -18.52 21.41
C GLU A 764 -10.64 -17.80 21.98
N PHE A 765 -9.52 -17.76 21.25
CA PHE A 765 -8.35 -16.95 21.60
C PHE A 765 -7.62 -16.47 20.34
N SER A 766 -6.78 -15.43 20.50
CA SER A 766 -5.86 -14.95 19.46
C SER A 766 -4.62 -14.31 20.07
N VAL A 767 -3.51 -14.17 19.33
CA VAL A 767 -2.22 -13.67 19.85
C VAL A 767 -1.56 -12.60 18.97
N ASP A 768 -0.66 -11.85 19.59
CA ASP A 768 0.35 -10.99 18.97
C ASP A 768 1.65 -11.06 19.81
N PRO A 769 2.51 -12.09 19.61
CA PRO A 769 3.77 -12.30 20.33
C PRO A 769 4.71 -11.09 20.25
N GLY A 770 4.72 -10.34 19.15
CA GLY A 770 5.49 -9.11 19.08
C GLY A 770 5.07 -8.05 20.10
N SER A 771 3.77 -7.91 20.34
CA SER A 771 3.25 -7.07 21.44
C SER A 771 3.30 -7.75 22.82
N ASP A 772 3.75 -9.01 22.89
CA ASP A 772 3.55 -9.95 23.99
C ASP A 772 2.06 -10.08 24.40
N LEU A 773 1.12 -9.99 23.45
CA LEU A 773 -0.32 -9.97 23.76
C LEU A 773 -0.98 -11.33 23.48
N LEU A 774 -1.73 -11.81 24.46
CA LEU A 774 -2.65 -12.94 24.37
C LEU A 774 -4.07 -12.44 24.67
N VAL A 775 -5.00 -12.66 23.75
CA VAL A 775 -6.42 -12.31 23.89
C VAL A 775 -7.23 -13.59 24.12
N VAL A 776 -7.84 -13.76 25.29
CA VAL A 776 -8.62 -14.96 25.65
C VAL A 776 -10.09 -14.59 25.84
N VAL A 777 -11.01 -15.32 25.20
CA VAL A 777 -12.44 -15.00 25.21
C VAL A 777 -13.20 -15.87 26.21
N GLU A 778 -13.81 -15.22 27.21
CA GLU A 778 -14.75 -15.82 28.17
C GLU A 778 -16.20 -15.52 27.74
N LEU A 779 -17.11 -16.50 27.91
CA LEU A 779 -18.55 -16.31 27.78
C LEU A 779 -19.24 -16.31 29.15
N ARG A 780 -19.19 -15.16 29.82
CA ARG A 780 -19.68 -14.96 31.18
C ARG A 780 -21.22 -14.96 31.22
N PRO A 781 -21.88 -15.91 31.92
CA PRO A 781 -23.34 -15.88 32.06
C PRO A 781 -23.79 -14.68 32.90
N ARG A 782 -24.88 -14.01 32.52
CA ARG A 782 -25.44 -12.90 33.33
C ARG A 782 -26.33 -13.44 34.44
N THR A 783 -26.14 -12.95 35.66
CA THR A 783 -26.91 -13.35 36.85
C THR A 783 -28.39 -12.92 36.82
N VAL A 784 -28.72 -11.88 36.05
CA VAL A 784 -30.05 -11.27 35.99
C VAL A 784 -30.96 -11.92 34.94
N GLU A 785 -30.38 -12.50 33.88
CA GLU A 785 -31.11 -12.98 32.70
C GLU A 785 -30.62 -14.38 32.31
N VAL A 786 -31.30 -15.40 32.83
CA VAL A 786 -30.93 -16.82 32.63
C VAL A 786 -30.86 -17.18 31.14
N GLY A 787 -29.72 -17.74 30.73
CA GLY A 787 -29.46 -18.11 29.33
C GLY A 787 -28.84 -17.00 28.47
N THR A 788 -28.55 -15.83 29.05
CA THR A 788 -27.78 -14.77 28.39
C THR A 788 -26.32 -14.74 28.85
N TYR A 789 -25.44 -14.25 27.98
CA TYR A 789 -23.99 -14.22 28.19
C TYR A 789 -23.42 -12.86 27.74
N THR A 790 -22.48 -12.32 28.51
CA THR A 790 -21.57 -11.26 28.06
C THR A 790 -20.28 -11.90 27.56
N MET A 791 -19.78 -11.47 26.41
CA MET A 791 -18.49 -11.91 25.89
C MET A 791 -17.39 -10.96 26.39
N VAL A 792 -16.36 -11.51 27.01
CA VAL A 792 -15.29 -10.77 27.68
C VAL A 792 -13.95 -11.19 27.07
N PHE A 793 -13.17 -10.21 26.62
CA PHE A 793 -11.82 -10.40 26.08
C PHE A 793 -10.82 -10.05 27.19
N HIS A 794 -10.16 -11.05 27.74
CA HIS A 794 -9.06 -10.86 28.67
C HIS A 794 -7.79 -10.52 27.88
N LEU A 795 -7.11 -9.44 28.26
CA LEU A 795 -5.87 -8.96 27.64
C LEU A 795 -4.70 -9.32 28.54
N LEU A 796 -3.96 -10.36 28.14
CA LEU A 796 -2.91 -10.98 28.94
C LEU A 796 -1.56 -10.86 28.25
N SER A 797 -0.49 -10.94 29.03
CA SER A 797 0.87 -11.17 28.52
C SER A 797 0.98 -12.62 28.01
N LEU A 798 1.48 -12.81 26.79
CA LEU A 798 1.68 -14.17 26.24
C LEU A 798 2.79 -14.92 26.99
N SER A 799 3.85 -14.21 27.38
CA SER A 799 5.01 -14.75 28.11
C SER A 799 4.74 -15.10 29.58
N THR A 800 3.79 -14.42 30.24
CA THR A 800 3.51 -14.61 31.69
C THR A 800 2.09 -15.07 32.02
N PHE A 801 1.14 -14.99 31.09
CA PHE A 801 -0.30 -15.20 31.28
C PHE A 801 -1.01 -14.24 32.25
N GLU A 802 -0.28 -13.31 32.89
CA GLU A 802 -0.83 -12.25 33.74
C GLU A 802 -1.42 -11.09 32.92
N PRO A 803 -2.25 -10.22 33.52
CA PRO A 803 -2.82 -9.04 32.85
C PRO A 803 -1.78 -8.17 32.13
N HIS A 804 -2.03 -7.84 30.86
CA HIS A 804 -1.04 -7.20 29.99
C HIS A 804 -0.64 -5.79 30.49
N PRO A 805 0.65 -5.48 30.70
CA PRO A 805 1.07 -4.24 31.37
C PRO A 805 0.78 -2.95 30.58
N LYS A 806 0.57 -3.02 29.25
CA LYS A 806 0.15 -1.86 28.44
C LYS A 806 -1.38 -1.67 28.41
N ALA A 807 -2.16 -2.61 28.95
CA ALA A 807 -3.63 -2.57 28.93
C ALA A 807 -4.19 -1.88 30.18
N THR A 808 -4.59 -0.60 30.04
CA THR A 808 -5.25 0.20 31.10
C THR A 808 -6.52 -0.49 31.65
N ARG A 809 -7.12 -1.37 30.85
CA ARG A 809 -8.24 -2.24 31.25
C ARG A 809 -7.87 -3.69 30.90
N PRO A 810 -7.69 -4.60 31.87
CA PRO A 810 -7.23 -5.97 31.61
C PRO A 810 -8.30 -6.86 30.97
N ALA A 811 -9.56 -6.39 30.93
CA ALA A 811 -10.65 -7.06 30.24
C ALA A 811 -11.52 -6.04 29.49
N LEU A 812 -11.94 -6.40 28.27
CA LEU A 812 -12.86 -5.64 27.42
C LEU A 812 -14.18 -6.41 27.30
N GLU A 813 -15.32 -5.71 27.34
CA GLU A 813 -16.64 -6.34 27.15
C GLU A 813 -17.18 -6.07 25.74
N TRP A 814 -17.76 -7.10 25.12
CA TRP A 814 -18.48 -6.96 23.85
C TRP A 814 -19.77 -6.15 24.05
N PRO A 815 -20.09 -5.14 23.22
CA PRO A 815 -21.19 -4.19 23.46
C PRO A 815 -22.61 -4.76 23.25
N ILE A 816 -22.80 -6.08 23.21
CA ILE A 816 -24.10 -6.74 22.97
C ILE A 816 -24.21 -8.04 23.80
N ILE A 817 -25.36 -8.23 24.44
CA ILE A 817 -25.73 -9.45 25.15
C ILE A 817 -25.95 -10.60 24.15
N LEU A 818 -25.31 -11.74 24.38
CA LEU A 818 -25.45 -12.96 23.57
C LEU A 818 -26.49 -13.91 24.16
N THR A 819 -27.30 -14.54 23.31
CA THR A 819 -28.36 -15.50 23.72
C THR A 819 -27.99 -16.97 23.42
N LYS A 820 -26.71 -17.25 23.15
CA LYS A 820 -26.17 -18.60 22.85
C LYS A 820 -24.69 -18.67 23.24
N LYS A 821 -24.24 -19.83 23.75
CA LYS A 821 -22.80 -20.13 23.96
C LYS A 821 -21.97 -20.31 22.68
N LYS A 822 -22.59 -20.48 21.50
CA LYS A 822 -21.88 -20.79 20.25
C LYS A 822 -21.50 -19.51 19.48
N ILE A 823 -20.36 -18.91 19.83
CA ILE A 823 -19.71 -17.80 19.09
C ILE A 823 -18.77 -18.31 17.99
N SER A 824 -18.49 -17.48 16.98
CA SER A 824 -17.32 -17.60 16.10
C SER A 824 -16.80 -16.18 15.89
N LEU A 825 -15.49 -16.02 15.93
CA LEU A 825 -14.81 -14.74 15.82
C LEU A 825 -13.72 -14.79 14.74
N GLY A 826 -13.62 -13.73 13.96
CA GLY A 826 -12.40 -13.41 13.21
C GLY A 826 -11.68 -12.27 13.91
N PHE A 827 -10.35 -12.32 13.98
CA PHE A 827 -9.51 -11.34 14.64
C PHE A 827 -8.63 -10.57 13.64
N GLN A 828 -8.25 -9.35 13.99
CA GLN A 828 -7.08 -8.65 13.45
C GLN A 828 -6.45 -7.87 14.62
N ILE A 829 -5.18 -8.13 14.94
CA ILE A 829 -4.41 -7.36 15.93
C ILE A 829 -3.35 -6.54 15.18
N CYS A 830 -3.30 -5.24 15.46
CA CYS A 830 -2.65 -4.25 14.60
C CYS A 830 -2.31 -3.00 15.40
N ASP A 831 -1.02 -2.78 15.68
CA ASP A 831 -0.55 -1.70 16.58
C ASP A 831 -1.33 -1.72 17.92
N ASP A 832 -1.81 -0.55 18.36
CA ASP A 832 -2.71 -0.34 19.50
C ASP A 832 -4.14 -0.92 19.30
N GLY A 833 -4.42 -1.56 18.16
CA GLY A 833 -5.74 -1.98 17.70
C GLY A 833 -6.04 -3.46 17.87
N LEU A 834 -7.19 -3.76 18.47
CA LEU A 834 -7.82 -5.08 18.49
C LEU A 834 -9.15 -5.00 17.74
N PHE A 835 -9.26 -5.67 16.60
CA PHE A 835 -10.48 -5.74 15.81
C PHE A 835 -11.04 -7.16 15.83
N VAL A 836 -12.36 -7.27 15.98
CA VAL A 836 -13.06 -8.54 16.10
C VAL A 836 -14.36 -8.52 15.30
N LEU A 837 -14.46 -9.41 14.32
CA LEU A 837 -15.69 -9.73 13.59
C LEU A 837 -16.40 -10.87 14.31
N LYS A 838 -17.60 -10.62 14.84
CA LYS A 838 -18.49 -11.68 15.36
C LYS A 838 -19.50 -12.06 14.29
N HIS A 839 -19.18 -13.02 13.42
CA HIS A 839 -20.11 -13.46 12.37
C HIS A 839 -21.17 -14.47 12.87
N ASN A 840 -22.20 -14.70 12.05
CA ASN A 840 -23.33 -15.58 12.30
C ASN A 840 -23.65 -16.37 11.03
N ALA A 841 -23.82 -17.69 11.13
CA ALA A 841 -24.06 -18.60 9.99
C ALA A 841 -25.45 -18.44 9.31
N ARG A 842 -26.06 -17.25 9.43
CA ARG A 842 -27.31 -16.80 8.78
C ARG A 842 -27.28 -15.32 8.39
N GLY A 843 -26.14 -14.63 8.52
CA GLY A 843 -25.99 -13.21 8.18
C GLY A 843 -26.83 -12.24 9.02
N GLY A 844 -27.08 -11.06 8.43
CA GLY A 844 -27.97 -10.02 8.93
C GLY A 844 -27.36 -9.17 10.05
N PRO A 845 -28.16 -8.33 10.76
CA PRO A 845 -27.67 -7.32 11.73
C PRO A 845 -27.07 -7.90 13.02
N LYS A 846 -26.85 -9.22 13.05
CA LYS A 846 -26.09 -9.93 14.09
C LYS A 846 -24.62 -10.09 13.72
N ASP A 847 -24.26 -9.95 12.45
CA ASP A 847 -22.88 -9.80 11.99
C ASP A 847 -22.40 -8.39 12.33
N GLN A 848 -21.26 -8.30 13.02
CA GLN A 848 -20.72 -7.04 13.50
C GLN A 848 -19.20 -7.10 13.63
N VAL A 849 -18.52 -6.07 13.13
CA VAL A 849 -17.12 -5.76 13.42
C VAL A 849 -17.08 -4.73 14.54
N CYS A 850 -16.24 -4.95 15.55
CA CYS A 850 -15.89 -3.96 16.58
C CYS A 850 -14.37 -3.79 16.61
N GLY A 851 -13.88 -2.56 16.82
CA GLY A 851 -12.46 -2.26 16.97
C GLY A 851 -12.21 -1.42 18.22
N TRP A 852 -11.33 -1.91 19.10
CA TRP A 852 -10.87 -1.23 20.31
C TRP A 852 -9.43 -0.76 20.15
N GLN A 853 -9.11 0.36 20.79
CA GLN A 853 -7.73 0.70 21.12
C GLN A 853 -7.37 -0.05 22.43
N TRP A 854 -6.78 -1.24 22.33
CA TRP A 854 -6.70 -2.22 23.43
C TRP A 854 -5.90 -1.71 24.63
N THR A 855 -4.85 -0.92 24.38
CA THR A 855 -4.02 -0.24 25.40
C THR A 855 -4.84 0.66 26.36
N THR A 856 -5.93 1.25 25.87
CA THR A 856 -6.84 2.12 26.65
C THR A 856 -8.17 1.43 27.01
N GLY A 857 -8.47 0.32 26.35
CA GLY A 857 -9.79 -0.34 26.36
C GLY A 857 -10.92 0.49 25.74
N ARG A 858 -10.62 1.54 24.97
CA ARG A 858 -11.60 2.38 24.27
C ARG A 858 -12.16 1.66 23.04
N LEU A 859 -13.46 1.34 23.04
CA LEU A 859 -14.18 0.95 21.81
C LEU A 859 -14.23 2.16 20.88
N ALA A 860 -13.57 2.05 19.72
CA ALA A 860 -13.30 3.18 18.83
C ALA A 860 -14.09 3.12 17.52
N VAL A 861 -14.33 1.93 16.97
CA VAL A 861 -15.11 1.73 15.74
C VAL A 861 -16.09 0.56 15.87
N THR A 862 -17.25 0.67 15.24
CA THR A 862 -18.19 -0.44 15.03
C THR A 862 -18.77 -0.42 13.61
N LEU A 863 -19.14 -1.59 13.09
CA LEU A 863 -19.91 -1.76 11.86
C LEU A 863 -20.84 -2.97 12.01
N ARG A 864 -22.07 -2.87 11.49
CA ARG A 864 -23.07 -3.95 11.48
C ARG A 864 -23.48 -4.26 10.05
N ALA A 865 -23.75 -5.52 9.73
CA ALA A 865 -24.30 -5.86 8.41
C ALA A 865 -25.76 -5.41 8.27
N PHE A 866 -26.18 -5.15 7.03
CA PHE A 866 -27.58 -4.91 6.68
C PHE A 866 -28.40 -6.22 6.71
N PRO A 867 -29.74 -6.18 6.82
CA PRO A 867 -30.57 -7.38 6.95
C PRO A 867 -30.40 -8.45 5.86
N ASN A 868 -30.01 -8.06 4.65
CA ASN A 868 -29.81 -8.91 3.49
C ASN A 868 -28.32 -9.09 3.11
N MET A 869 -27.42 -8.97 4.08
CA MET A 869 -25.97 -9.01 3.88
C MET A 869 -25.28 -9.93 4.89
N THR A 870 -24.23 -10.63 4.45
CA THR A 870 -23.34 -11.46 5.29
C THR A 870 -21.96 -10.82 5.43
N PHE A 871 -21.33 -10.98 6.60
CA PHE A 871 -19.89 -10.77 6.80
C PHE A 871 -19.25 -12.11 7.19
N GLU A 872 -18.58 -12.80 6.27
CA GLU A 872 -17.95 -14.10 6.57
C GLU A 872 -16.53 -13.97 7.13
N SER A 873 -15.78 -12.96 6.69
CA SER A 873 -14.40 -12.67 7.05
C SER A 873 -14.12 -11.17 6.86
N PHE A 874 -12.98 -10.68 7.34
CA PHE A 874 -12.51 -9.31 7.09
C PHE A 874 -10.99 -9.24 7.22
N VAL A 875 -10.37 -8.25 6.58
CA VAL A 875 -8.95 -7.92 6.76
C VAL A 875 -8.72 -6.42 6.83
N LEU A 876 -7.67 -5.99 7.51
CA LEU A 876 -7.18 -4.60 7.49
C LEU A 876 -6.35 -4.35 6.22
N LEU A 877 -6.69 -3.33 5.43
CA LEU A 877 -5.78 -2.80 4.40
C LEU A 877 -4.78 -1.80 4.98
N THR A 878 -5.21 -1.06 6.02
CA THR A 878 -4.37 -0.17 6.84
C THR A 878 -4.85 -0.26 8.30
N PRO A 879 -4.08 0.21 9.29
CA PRO A 879 -4.53 0.31 10.69
C PRO A 879 -5.79 1.17 10.93
N SER A 880 -6.31 1.83 9.90
CA SER A 880 -7.53 2.66 9.90
C SER A 880 -8.58 2.24 8.86
N SER A 881 -8.44 1.09 8.19
CA SER A 881 -9.37 0.65 7.15
C SER A 881 -9.41 -0.87 6.96
N PHE A 882 -10.60 -1.42 6.76
CA PHE A 882 -10.80 -2.85 6.51
C PHE A 882 -11.65 -3.14 5.27
N LEU A 883 -11.40 -4.29 4.66
CA LEU A 883 -12.09 -4.82 3.49
C LEU A 883 -12.90 -6.06 3.90
N ILE A 884 -14.17 -6.09 3.51
CA ILE A 884 -15.10 -7.18 3.85
C ILE A 884 -15.68 -7.79 2.57
N PRO A 885 -15.47 -9.09 2.29
CA PRO A 885 -16.27 -9.81 1.31
C PRO A 885 -17.70 -9.96 1.82
N THR A 886 -18.66 -9.62 0.97
CA THR A 886 -20.09 -9.61 1.29
C THR A 886 -20.89 -10.31 0.21
N ILE A 887 -21.87 -11.09 0.64
CA ILE A 887 -22.93 -11.62 -0.23
C ILE A 887 -24.17 -10.78 0.08
N ILE A 888 -24.80 -10.21 -0.97
CA ILE A 888 -26.01 -9.41 -0.85
C ILE A 888 -27.14 -10.07 -1.65
N THR A 889 -28.22 -10.43 -0.96
CA THR A 889 -29.45 -10.99 -1.56
C THR A 889 -30.44 -9.88 -1.89
N ARG A 890 -31.10 -9.96 -3.05
CA ARG A 890 -32.20 -9.05 -3.46
C ARG A 890 -33.23 -9.84 -4.27
N LEU A 891 -34.46 -9.34 -4.36
CA LEU A 891 -35.42 -9.82 -5.37
C LEU A 891 -34.94 -9.42 -6.78
N ASP A 892 -35.19 -10.27 -7.78
CA ASP A 892 -35.03 -9.87 -9.18
C ASP A 892 -36.12 -8.84 -9.56
N PRO A 893 -35.77 -7.68 -10.14
CA PRO A 893 -36.75 -6.69 -10.57
C PRO A 893 -37.57 -7.10 -11.82
N ILE A 894 -37.30 -8.25 -12.43
CA ILE A 894 -38.01 -8.80 -13.59
C ILE A 894 -39.07 -9.83 -13.17
N SER A 895 -38.94 -10.46 -11.99
CA SER A 895 -39.92 -11.43 -11.49
C SER A 895 -41.29 -10.79 -11.26
N GLU A 896 -42.33 -11.34 -11.89
CA GLU A 896 -43.70 -10.85 -11.71
C GLU A 896 -44.22 -11.24 -10.33
N VAL A 897 -44.53 -10.24 -9.50
CA VAL A 897 -45.07 -10.39 -8.12
C VAL A 897 -46.54 -10.87 -8.11
N ALA A 898 -46.93 -11.65 -9.11
CA ALA A 898 -48.29 -12.17 -9.33
C ALA A 898 -48.49 -13.54 -8.68
N ASP A 899 -47.46 -14.40 -8.73
CA ASP A 899 -47.37 -15.61 -7.92
C ASP A 899 -46.60 -15.34 -6.62
N GLU A 900 -46.85 -16.14 -5.59
CA GLU A 900 -46.32 -15.90 -4.24
C GLU A 900 -44.79 -16.16 -4.16
N LEU A 901 -44.13 -15.57 -3.15
CA LEU A 901 -42.66 -15.45 -3.00
C LEU A 901 -41.94 -16.78 -2.63
N ASP A 902 -42.50 -17.90 -3.09
CA ASP A 902 -42.16 -19.27 -2.75
C ASP A 902 -41.04 -19.85 -3.62
N ASN A 903 -40.74 -19.25 -4.78
CA ASN A 903 -39.70 -19.73 -5.69
C ASN A 903 -38.32 -19.14 -5.33
N PRO A 904 -37.32 -19.97 -4.92
CA PRO A 904 -35.99 -19.47 -4.56
C PRO A 904 -35.21 -18.82 -5.72
N ILE A 905 -35.65 -19.03 -6.97
CA ILE A 905 -35.02 -18.51 -8.18
C ILE A 905 -35.23 -16.98 -8.31
N ASP A 906 -36.26 -16.41 -7.67
CA ASP A 906 -36.52 -14.95 -7.67
C ASP A 906 -35.51 -14.14 -6.83
N LEU A 907 -34.49 -14.79 -6.24
CA LEU A 907 -33.46 -14.17 -5.42
C LEU A 907 -32.14 -14.00 -6.18
N LEU A 908 -31.81 -12.77 -6.55
CA LEU A 908 -30.49 -12.39 -7.04
C LEU A 908 -29.47 -12.34 -5.90
N TRP A 909 -28.43 -13.14 -6.03
CA TRP A 909 -27.25 -13.15 -5.16
C TRP A 909 -26.10 -12.39 -5.82
N THR A 910 -25.56 -11.40 -5.13
CA THR A 910 -24.46 -10.57 -5.65
C THR A 910 -23.28 -10.54 -4.69
N HIS A 911 -22.07 -10.67 -5.24
CA HIS A 911 -20.83 -10.88 -4.50
C HIS A 911 -19.96 -9.62 -4.63
N HIS A 912 -19.48 -9.09 -3.51
CA HIS A 912 -18.79 -7.79 -3.47
C HIS A 912 -17.67 -7.76 -2.44
N LEU A 913 -16.63 -6.97 -2.69
CA LEU A 913 -15.69 -6.51 -1.65
C LEU A 913 -16.09 -5.08 -1.23
N GLN A 914 -16.44 -4.88 0.03
CA GLN A 914 -16.80 -3.56 0.57
C GLN A 914 -15.66 -2.99 1.40
N LEU A 915 -15.16 -1.83 0.98
CA LEU A 915 -14.06 -1.12 1.64
C LEU A 915 -14.62 -0.13 2.66
N TYR A 916 -14.16 -0.22 3.90
CA TYR A 916 -14.54 0.65 5.00
C TYR A 916 -13.32 1.33 5.64
N ALA A 917 -13.48 2.56 6.09
CA ALA A 917 -12.44 3.29 6.82
C ALA A 917 -13.01 4.11 7.99
N PHE A 918 -12.16 4.44 8.95
CA PHE A 918 -12.50 5.21 10.16
C PHE A 918 -11.27 6.02 10.61
N PRO A 919 -11.40 7.01 11.51
CA PRO A 919 -10.26 7.81 11.93
C PRO A 919 -9.19 6.96 12.66
N PRO A 920 -7.89 7.12 12.36
CA PRO A 920 -6.83 6.43 13.11
C PRO A 920 -6.93 6.72 14.61
N PHE A 921 -6.60 5.75 15.47
CA PHE A 921 -6.78 5.92 16.93
C PHE A 921 -6.04 7.14 17.50
N SER A 922 -4.88 7.48 16.93
CA SER A 922 -4.04 8.65 17.23
C SER A 922 -4.64 10.01 16.83
N SER A 923 -5.66 10.04 15.97
CA SER A 923 -6.36 11.28 15.58
C SER A 923 -7.23 11.86 16.70
N ILE A 924 -7.70 11.01 17.63
CA ILE A 924 -8.61 11.38 18.70
C ILE A 924 -7.79 11.59 19.98
N LYS A 925 -7.41 12.84 20.25
CA LYS A 925 -6.74 13.23 21.49
C LYS A 925 -7.72 13.24 22.67
N THR A 926 -7.59 12.27 23.56
CA THR A 926 -8.25 12.28 24.87
C THR A 926 -7.42 13.08 25.88
N THR A 927 -8.02 14.08 26.51
CA THR A 927 -7.48 14.75 27.71
C THR A 927 -8.27 14.32 28.93
N SER A 928 -7.76 14.59 30.15
CA SER A 928 -8.47 14.32 31.41
C SER A 928 -9.86 14.96 31.47
N ASP A 929 -10.01 16.11 30.83
CA ASP A 929 -11.14 17.03 31.03
C ASP A 929 -12.25 16.84 29.98
N ASN A 930 -12.08 15.90 29.03
CA ASN A 930 -13.06 15.63 27.97
C ASN A 930 -13.38 14.12 27.90
N PRO A 931 -14.66 13.72 28.02
CA PRO A 931 -15.04 12.32 27.89
C PRO A 931 -14.74 11.81 26.48
N ALA A 932 -14.31 10.54 26.38
CA ALA A 932 -14.02 9.92 25.09
C ALA A 932 -15.29 9.92 24.18
N PRO A 933 -15.17 10.29 22.90
CA PRO A 933 -16.31 10.30 21.99
C PRO A 933 -16.87 8.88 21.79
N PRO A 934 -18.18 8.75 21.49
CA PRO A 934 -18.80 7.45 21.25
C PRO A 934 -18.18 6.73 20.04
N PRO A 935 -18.29 5.39 19.96
CA PRO A 935 -17.70 4.60 18.89
C PRO A 935 -18.13 5.09 17.50
N HIS A 936 -17.15 5.29 16.62
CA HIS A 936 -17.42 5.73 15.25
C HIS A 936 -18.08 4.58 14.46
N THR A 937 -19.00 4.91 13.55
CA THR A 937 -19.53 3.92 12.58
C THR A 937 -18.67 3.96 11.34
N ALA A 938 -18.01 2.85 10.98
CA ALA A 938 -17.05 2.84 9.87
C ALA A 938 -17.70 3.35 8.56
N VAL A 939 -17.01 4.27 7.88
CA VAL A 939 -17.50 4.91 6.65
C VAL A 939 -17.29 3.96 5.48
N HIS A 940 -18.36 3.64 4.75
CA HIS A 940 -18.29 2.84 3.53
C HIS A 940 -17.69 3.70 2.40
N ILE A 941 -16.52 3.30 1.92
CA ILE A 941 -15.70 4.04 0.97
C ILE A 941 -16.01 3.65 -0.48
N THR A 942 -16.05 2.36 -0.78
CA THR A 942 -16.43 1.85 -2.11
C THR A 942 -16.90 0.40 -2.02
N THR A 943 -17.77 0.00 -2.94
CA THR A 943 -18.10 -1.41 -3.23
C THR A 943 -17.37 -1.83 -4.51
N ILE A 944 -16.81 -3.04 -4.55
CA ILE A 944 -16.16 -3.61 -5.74
C ILE A 944 -16.92 -4.87 -6.14
N ASP A 945 -17.50 -4.88 -7.34
CA ASP A 945 -18.23 -6.04 -7.88
C ASP A 945 -17.25 -7.22 -8.12
N LEU A 946 -17.63 -8.42 -7.69
CA LEU A 946 -16.97 -9.68 -8.06
C LEU A 946 -17.70 -10.37 -9.23
N PRO A 947 -17.12 -11.43 -9.84
CA PRO A 947 -17.81 -12.22 -10.86
C PRO A 947 -19.15 -12.78 -10.37
N ARG A 948 -20.07 -13.00 -11.31
CA ARG A 948 -21.35 -13.66 -11.02
C ARG A 948 -21.17 -15.17 -11.04
N PHE A 949 -21.67 -15.80 -9.98
CA PHE A 949 -21.73 -17.24 -9.84
C PHE A 949 -23.18 -17.71 -10.01
N HIS A 950 -23.36 -18.91 -10.55
CA HIS A 950 -24.64 -19.58 -10.65
C HIS A 950 -25.09 -20.00 -9.25
N VAL A 951 -26.31 -19.62 -8.87
CA VAL A 951 -26.89 -19.93 -7.57
C VAL A 951 -28.30 -20.44 -7.85
N ASP A 952 -28.56 -21.69 -7.46
CA ASP A 952 -29.87 -22.32 -7.60
C ASP A 952 -30.16 -23.13 -6.34
N VAL A 953 -30.96 -22.54 -5.45
CA VAL A 953 -31.31 -23.17 -4.17
C VAL A 953 -32.24 -24.38 -4.37
N THR A 954 -32.90 -24.52 -5.53
CA THR A 954 -33.75 -25.68 -5.86
C THR A 954 -32.91 -26.90 -6.25
N GLU A 955 -31.81 -26.70 -6.98
CA GLU A 955 -30.83 -27.75 -7.28
C GLU A 955 -29.83 -28.00 -6.14
N ASN A 956 -29.96 -27.30 -5.01
CA ASN A 956 -29.04 -27.31 -3.86
C ASN A 956 -27.65 -26.72 -4.17
N ILE A 957 -27.60 -25.71 -5.04
CA ILE A 957 -26.42 -24.88 -5.36
C ILE A 957 -26.51 -23.57 -4.55
N PRO A 958 -25.96 -23.49 -3.32
CA PRO A 958 -25.94 -22.26 -2.52
C PRO A 958 -25.00 -21.19 -3.13
N PRO A 959 -25.14 -19.92 -2.71
CA PRO A 959 -24.18 -18.88 -3.06
C PRO A 959 -22.77 -19.22 -2.56
N PRO A 960 -21.72 -19.06 -3.38
CA PRO A 960 -20.34 -19.32 -2.96
C PRO A 960 -19.91 -18.50 -1.75
N ARG A 961 -19.12 -19.14 -0.90
CA ARG A 961 -18.60 -18.55 0.34
C ARG A 961 -17.29 -17.83 0.08
N LEU A 962 -17.08 -16.71 0.77
CA LEU A 962 -16.00 -15.77 0.48
C LEU A 962 -15.11 -15.53 1.71
N LEU A 963 -13.87 -16.00 1.63
CA LEU A 963 -12.86 -15.83 2.68
C LEU A 963 -11.77 -14.88 2.17
N ILE A 964 -11.55 -13.75 2.85
CA ILE A 964 -10.49 -12.79 2.50
C ILE A 964 -9.28 -12.94 3.44
N ARG A 965 -8.08 -12.82 2.88
CA ARG A 965 -6.80 -12.99 3.58
C ARG A 965 -5.72 -12.03 3.05
N THR A 966 -4.92 -11.44 3.92
CA THR A 966 -3.76 -10.58 3.58
C THR A 966 -2.92 -10.41 4.84
N ASP A 967 -1.69 -10.93 4.78
CA ASP A 967 -1.08 -11.39 6.02
C ASP A 967 0.38 -10.94 6.17
N PRO A 968 0.76 -10.46 7.37
CA PRO A 968 -0.09 -10.26 8.55
C PRO A 968 -0.98 -9.01 8.37
N PRO A 969 -1.76 -8.62 9.39
CA PRO A 969 -2.29 -7.26 9.48
C PRO A 969 -1.19 -6.19 9.29
N PRO A 970 -1.46 -5.11 8.53
CA PRO A 970 -0.55 -3.98 8.39
C PRO A 970 -0.25 -3.33 9.74
N ARG A 971 0.97 -2.83 9.96
CA ARG A 971 1.36 -2.11 11.18
C ARG A 971 2.08 -0.80 10.84
N HIS A 972 1.85 0.24 11.63
CA HIS A 972 2.62 1.49 11.57
C HIS A 972 3.73 1.56 12.63
N THR A 973 3.68 0.70 13.65
CA THR A 973 4.64 0.68 14.76
C THR A 973 5.31 -0.67 14.90
N PHE A 974 6.59 -0.67 15.30
CA PHE A 974 7.35 -1.88 15.60
C PHE A 974 7.14 -2.28 17.06
N PRO A 975 6.66 -3.51 17.33
CA PRO A 975 6.55 -4.01 18.69
C PRO A 975 7.89 -4.16 19.42
N THR A 976 7.84 -4.11 20.74
CA THR A 976 9.02 -4.13 21.62
C THR A 976 9.21 -5.52 22.24
N HIS A 977 9.75 -6.45 21.46
CA HIS A 977 10.06 -7.82 21.90
C HIS A 977 11.04 -7.84 23.09
N PRO A 978 11.14 -8.97 23.81
CA PRO A 978 12.24 -9.25 24.74
C PRO A 978 13.64 -9.13 24.11
N LEU A 979 14.67 -9.09 24.94
CA LEU A 979 16.05 -9.26 24.52
C LEU A 979 16.28 -10.74 24.16
N GLY A 980 16.84 -11.02 22.98
CA GLY A 980 17.14 -12.37 22.49
C GLY A 980 16.16 -12.93 21.46
N SER A 981 14.87 -12.63 21.55
CA SER A 981 13.86 -13.14 20.60
C SER A 981 14.04 -12.56 19.18
N PRO A 982 13.66 -13.30 18.10
CA PRO A 982 13.37 -12.69 16.80
C PRO A 982 12.20 -11.69 16.88
N SER A 983 12.06 -10.85 15.84
CA SER A 983 11.14 -9.69 15.72
C SER A 983 10.00 -9.97 14.72
N PRO A 984 9.07 -9.05 14.40
CA PRO A 984 7.94 -9.34 13.53
C PRO A 984 8.11 -8.71 12.14
N PHE A 985 7.95 -9.46 11.03
CA PHE A 985 7.92 -8.86 9.68
C PHE A 985 6.62 -8.06 9.49
N VAL A 986 6.68 -6.83 9.99
CA VAL A 986 5.81 -5.73 9.61
C VAL A 986 5.75 -5.69 8.09
N PRO A 987 4.59 -5.99 7.49
CA PRO A 987 4.42 -5.81 6.06
C PRO A 987 4.36 -4.30 5.87
N ASP A 988 4.91 -3.83 4.77
CA ASP A 988 4.66 -2.46 4.37
C ASP A 988 3.13 -2.25 4.25
N PRO A 989 2.55 -1.25 4.94
CA PRO A 989 1.14 -0.92 4.79
C PRO A 989 0.71 -0.69 3.33
N GLU A 990 1.62 -0.29 2.44
CA GLU A 990 1.33 -0.02 1.02
C GLU A 990 1.54 -1.24 0.10
N SER A 991 2.35 -2.24 0.48
CA SER A 991 2.59 -3.46 -0.33
C SER A 991 1.99 -4.74 0.26
N GLY A 992 1.87 -5.76 -0.59
CA GLY A 992 1.22 -7.03 -0.24
C GLY A 992 0.32 -7.57 -1.35
N VAL A 993 -0.02 -8.85 -1.28
CA VAL A 993 -1.15 -9.43 -2.02
C VAL A 993 -2.33 -9.70 -1.07
N VAL A 994 -3.50 -9.18 -1.43
CA VAL A 994 -4.78 -9.54 -0.84
C VAL A 994 -5.33 -10.71 -1.64
N VAL A 995 -5.71 -11.77 -0.95
CA VAL A 995 -6.19 -13.01 -1.52
C VAL A 995 -7.66 -13.20 -1.09
N VAL A 996 -8.55 -13.49 -2.03
CA VAL A 996 -9.94 -13.85 -1.74
C VAL A 996 -10.18 -15.26 -2.27
N GLU A 997 -10.47 -16.18 -1.37
CA GLU A 997 -10.89 -17.53 -1.71
C GLU A 997 -12.40 -17.59 -1.89
N VAL A 998 -12.82 -18.23 -2.98
CA VAL A 998 -14.22 -18.51 -3.31
C VAL A 998 -14.42 -20.01 -3.19
N GLN A 999 -15.20 -20.44 -2.20
CA GLN A 999 -15.57 -21.83 -1.98
C GLN A 999 -17.01 -22.04 -2.45
N CYS A 1000 -17.16 -22.65 -3.63
CA CYS A 1000 -18.46 -23.09 -4.12
C CYS A 1000 -18.79 -24.44 -3.47
N GLN A 1001 -20.07 -24.68 -3.17
CA GLN A 1001 -20.54 -25.97 -2.65
C GLN A 1001 -21.47 -26.57 -3.71
N LEU A 1002 -21.11 -27.70 -4.32
CA LEU A 1002 -21.88 -28.33 -5.39
C LEU A 1002 -22.09 -29.84 -5.16
N PRO A 1003 -23.15 -30.47 -5.70
CA PRO A 1003 -23.47 -31.87 -5.42
C PRO A 1003 -22.50 -32.94 -5.99
N GLN A 1004 -21.43 -32.56 -6.70
CA GLN A 1004 -20.55 -33.48 -7.45
C GLN A 1004 -19.08 -33.34 -7.06
N GLU A 1005 -18.51 -32.14 -7.24
CA GLU A 1005 -17.20 -31.72 -6.76
C GLU A 1005 -17.31 -30.26 -6.30
N ASP A 1006 -16.57 -29.82 -5.29
CA ASP A 1006 -16.61 -28.44 -4.76
C ASP A 1006 -15.50 -27.58 -5.40
N PRO A 1007 -15.78 -26.79 -6.46
CA PRO A 1007 -14.73 -26.02 -7.14
C PRO A 1007 -14.30 -24.81 -6.31
N HIS A 1008 -12.98 -24.60 -6.29
CA HIS A 1008 -12.32 -23.55 -5.52
C HIS A 1008 -11.67 -22.54 -6.47
N PHE A 1009 -11.86 -21.26 -6.17
CA PHE A 1009 -11.15 -20.19 -6.87
C PHE A 1009 -10.35 -19.34 -5.90
N ILE A 1010 -9.19 -18.87 -6.34
CA ILE A 1010 -8.34 -17.96 -5.59
C ILE A 1010 -8.14 -16.69 -6.41
N LEU A 1011 -8.58 -15.55 -5.88
CA LEU A 1011 -8.44 -14.23 -6.46
C LEU A 1011 -7.28 -13.48 -5.80
N PHE A 1012 -6.22 -13.21 -6.55
CA PHE A 1012 -5.09 -12.40 -6.12
C PHE A 1012 -5.26 -10.94 -6.56
N VAL A 1013 -5.06 -10.00 -5.62
CA VAL A 1013 -5.12 -8.56 -5.85
C VAL A 1013 -3.95 -7.90 -5.14
N LEU A 1014 -3.12 -7.11 -5.84
CA LEU A 1014 -2.10 -6.33 -5.14
C LEU A 1014 -2.76 -5.29 -4.22
N LYS A 1015 -2.29 -5.17 -2.99
CA LYS A 1015 -2.88 -4.34 -1.93
C LYS A 1015 -3.01 -2.87 -2.34
N GLN A 1016 -2.00 -2.32 -3.02
CA GLN A 1016 -2.03 -0.98 -3.64
C GLN A 1016 -3.27 -0.76 -4.54
N THR A 1017 -3.68 -1.78 -5.32
CA THR A 1017 -4.85 -1.74 -6.22
C THR A 1017 -6.18 -1.58 -5.47
N LEU A 1018 -6.20 -1.87 -4.16
CA LEU A 1018 -7.34 -1.68 -3.26
C LEU A 1018 -7.16 -0.42 -2.39
N ALA A 1019 -5.93 -0.14 -1.96
CA ALA A 1019 -5.59 1.02 -1.15
C ALA A 1019 -5.80 2.37 -1.88
N GLN A 1020 -5.64 2.41 -3.21
CA GLN A 1020 -5.91 3.61 -4.04
C GLN A 1020 -7.32 4.21 -3.87
N TYR A 1021 -8.30 3.43 -3.37
CA TYR A 1021 -9.66 3.90 -3.12
C TYR A 1021 -9.84 4.55 -1.74
N LEU A 1022 -8.85 4.47 -0.84
CA LEU A 1022 -8.94 5.02 0.51
C LEU A 1022 -8.81 6.55 0.54
N PRO A 1023 -9.59 7.25 1.39
CA PRO A 1023 -9.37 8.66 1.65
C PRO A 1023 -8.23 8.88 2.66
N ALA A 1024 -7.78 10.13 2.77
CA ALA A 1024 -6.78 10.50 3.78
C ALA A 1024 -7.11 10.03 5.20
N PRO A 1025 -6.12 9.53 5.97
CA PRO A 1025 -6.25 9.33 7.42
C PRO A 1025 -6.59 10.62 8.18
N THR A 1026 -6.37 11.79 7.57
CA THR A 1026 -6.75 13.14 8.04
C THR A 1026 -8.00 13.69 7.35
N SER A 1027 -8.71 12.88 6.56
CA SER A 1027 -9.87 13.33 5.78
C SER A 1027 -11.06 13.63 6.69
N PRO A 1028 -11.71 14.80 6.58
CA PRO A 1028 -12.97 15.08 7.26
C PRO A 1028 -14.06 14.04 6.96
N LEU A 1029 -13.99 13.37 5.80
CA LEU A 1029 -14.90 12.28 5.43
C LEU A 1029 -14.87 11.12 6.43
N LEU A 1030 -13.72 10.82 7.05
CA LEU A 1030 -13.62 9.80 8.09
C LEU A 1030 -14.26 10.22 9.42
N HIS A 1031 -14.52 11.51 9.63
CA HIS A 1031 -15.18 12.01 10.85
C HIS A 1031 -16.68 12.29 10.65
N THR A 1032 -17.18 12.28 9.41
CA THR A 1032 -18.57 12.62 9.09
C THR A 1032 -19.24 11.52 8.26
N ALA A 1033 -20.28 10.90 8.80
CA ALA A 1033 -21.10 9.91 8.08
C ALA A 1033 -21.89 10.58 6.94
N PHE A 1034 -21.33 10.56 5.73
CA PHE A 1034 -21.96 11.16 4.55
C PHE A 1034 -23.18 10.33 4.08
N PRO A 1035 -24.37 10.93 3.89
CA PRO A 1035 -25.60 10.22 3.53
C PRO A 1035 -25.70 9.92 2.01
N ARG A 1036 -24.59 9.60 1.35
CA ARG A 1036 -24.55 9.23 -0.06
C ARG A 1036 -24.18 7.75 -0.20
N PRO A 1037 -24.74 7.02 -1.18
CA PRO A 1037 -24.27 5.67 -1.48
C PRO A 1037 -22.80 5.72 -1.88
N ALA A 1038 -22.02 4.73 -1.43
CA ALA A 1038 -20.63 4.57 -1.84
C ALA A 1038 -20.55 4.31 -3.36
N PRO A 1039 -19.49 4.77 -4.05
CA PRO A 1039 -19.23 4.40 -5.44
C PRO A 1039 -19.12 2.87 -5.60
N VAL A 1040 -19.48 2.40 -6.79
CA VAL A 1040 -19.33 0.98 -7.19
C VAL A 1040 -18.27 0.90 -8.28
N VAL A 1041 -17.23 0.10 -8.03
CA VAL A 1041 -16.19 -0.27 -8.99
C VAL A 1041 -16.61 -1.56 -9.65
N THR A 1042 -16.92 -1.52 -10.94
CA THR A 1042 -17.38 -2.70 -11.68
C THR A 1042 -16.26 -3.73 -11.86
N TRP A 1043 -16.60 -5.01 -11.94
CA TRP A 1043 -15.63 -6.08 -12.18
C TRP A 1043 -14.72 -5.78 -13.38
N ASN A 1044 -15.29 -5.31 -14.50
CA ASN A 1044 -14.55 -4.96 -15.71
C ASN A 1044 -13.47 -3.86 -15.50
N THR A 1045 -13.59 -3.04 -14.46
CA THR A 1045 -12.62 -2.00 -14.09
C THR A 1045 -11.41 -2.62 -13.38
N ILE A 1046 -11.62 -3.60 -12.51
CA ILE A 1046 -10.56 -4.19 -11.67
C ILE A 1046 -9.96 -5.48 -12.28
N ALA A 1047 -10.72 -6.20 -13.13
CA ALA A 1047 -10.35 -7.47 -13.75
C ALA A 1047 -8.93 -7.53 -14.37
N PRO A 1048 -8.40 -6.49 -15.06
CA PRO A 1048 -7.04 -6.52 -15.59
C PRO A 1048 -5.95 -6.58 -14.51
N TYR A 1049 -6.22 -6.05 -13.31
CA TYR A 1049 -5.27 -5.84 -12.22
C TYR A 1049 -5.35 -6.90 -11.11
N VAL A 1050 -6.13 -7.96 -11.34
CA VAL A 1050 -6.36 -9.08 -10.41
C VAL A 1050 -6.19 -10.41 -11.16
N ARG A 1051 -5.94 -11.50 -10.44
CA ARG A 1051 -5.80 -12.85 -11.02
C ARG A 1051 -6.74 -13.81 -10.33
N LEU A 1052 -7.81 -14.23 -11.01
CA LEU A 1052 -8.66 -15.34 -10.57
C LEU A 1052 -8.12 -16.66 -11.15
N LEU A 1053 -7.71 -17.59 -10.28
CA LEU A 1053 -7.32 -18.96 -10.62
C LEU A 1053 -8.39 -19.95 -10.10
N GLY A 1054 -8.51 -21.12 -10.73
CA GLY A 1054 -9.57 -22.11 -10.49
C GLY A 1054 -10.12 -22.65 -11.84
N PRO A 1055 -11.12 -23.55 -11.85
CA PRO A 1055 -11.85 -24.11 -10.70
C PRO A 1055 -11.12 -25.30 -10.03
N ASP A 1056 -10.14 -25.90 -10.70
CA ASP A 1056 -9.53 -27.20 -10.33
C ASP A 1056 -8.56 -27.11 -9.13
N LEU A 1057 -8.50 -25.96 -8.46
CA LEU A 1057 -7.77 -25.81 -7.21
C LEU A 1057 -8.47 -26.61 -6.11
N GLN A 1058 -7.71 -26.99 -5.08
CA GLN A 1058 -8.24 -27.69 -3.92
C GLN A 1058 -8.30 -26.70 -2.76
N PRO A 1059 -9.39 -26.67 -1.97
CA PRO A 1059 -9.43 -25.87 -0.76
C PRO A 1059 -8.25 -26.20 0.15
N ALA A 1060 -7.30 -25.26 0.28
CA ALA A 1060 -6.11 -25.46 1.08
C ALA A 1060 -6.52 -25.63 2.55
N SER A 1061 -6.22 -26.79 3.15
CA SER A 1061 -6.99 -27.27 4.31
C SER A 1061 -6.75 -26.53 5.63
N TRP A 1062 -5.62 -25.82 5.71
CA TRP A 1062 -5.17 -25.00 6.85
C TRP A 1062 -4.02 -24.05 6.44
N VAL A 1063 -3.49 -24.18 5.21
CA VAL A 1063 -2.04 -24.07 4.95
C VAL A 1063 -1.76 -23.18 3.74
N CYS A 1064 -1.79 -21.85 3.88
CA CYS A 1064 -1.20 -20.95 2.90
C CYS A 1064 -0.56 -19.76 3.60
N TYR A 1065 0.51 -19.23 3.02
CA TYR A 1065 1.26 -18.09 3.57
C TYR A 1065 1.34 -16.96 2.55
N VAL A 1066 1.19 -15.72 3.01
CA VAL A 1066 1.44 -14.50 2.24
C VAL A 1066 2.75 -13.88 2.74
N TYR A 1067 3.68 -13.57 1.82
CA TYR A 1067 4.90 -12.83 2.14
C TYR A 1067 5.03 -11.63 1.20
N GLY A 1068 4.54 -10.46 1.61
CA GLY A 1068 4.45 -9.31 0.73
C GLY A 1068 3.68 -9.67 -0.54
N ASN A 1069 4.34 -9.64 -1.70
CA ASN A 1069 3.75 -9.96 -2.99
C ASN A 1069 3.77 -11.47 -3.33
N ARG A 1070 4.10 -12.36 -2.39
CA ARG A 1070 4.16 -13.82 -2.58
C ARG A 1070 3.02 -14.54 -1.89
N PHE A 1071 2.61 -15.68 -2.45
CA PHE A 1071 1.67 -16.63 -1.86
C PHE A 1071 2.17 -18.06 -2.04
N ILE A 1072 2.21 -18.85 -0.97
CA ILE A 1072 2.60 -20.27 -1.01
C ILE A 1072 1.38 -21.14 -0.74
N TYR A 1073 1.14 -22.12 -1.60
CA TYR A 1073 -0.05 -22.96 -1.66
C TYR A 1073 0.32 -24.44 -1.88
N PRO A 1074 -0.16 -25.37 -1.04
CA PRO A 1074 0.07 -26.80 -1.21
C PRO A 1074 -0.91 -27.43 -2.21
N SER A 1075 -0.37 -28.17 -3.16
CA SER A 1075 -1.11 -28.93 -4.18
C SER A 1075 -0.89 -30.44 -4.00
N LEU A 1076 -1.98 -31.15 -3.65
CA LEU A 1076 -2.02 -32.62 -3.66
C LEU A 1076 -1.95 -33.14 -5.11
N HIS A 1077 -1.06 -34.08 -5.40
CA HIS A 1077 -1.00 -34.71 -6.73
C HIS A 1077 -2.19 -35.65 -6.96
N SER A 1078 -2.50 -35.91 -8.23
CA SER A 1078 -3.60 -36.80 -8.66
C SER A 1078 -3.49 -38.24 -8.13
N ASN A 1079 -2.29 -38.69 -7.73
CA ASN A 1079 -2.06 -39.97 -7.05
C ASN A 1079 -2.61 -40.02 -5.60
N ARG A 1080 -2.97 -38.86 -5.01
CA ARG A 1080 -3.38 -38.67 -3.61
C ARG A 1080 -2.39 -39.22 -2.56
N THR A 1081 -1.10 -39.36 -2.93
CA THR A 1081 -0.03 -39.91 -2.07
C THR A 1081 1.22 -39.02 -1.98
N SER A 1082 1.33 -37.99 -2.83
CA SER A 1082 2.40 -36.99 -2.74
C SER A 1082 1.86 -35.57 -2.83
N TYR A 1083 2.43 -34.66 -2.04
CA TYR A 1083 2.11 -33.24 -2.08
C TYR A 1083 3.20 -32.47 -2.81
N SER A 1084 2.89 -31.24 -3.20
CA SER A 1084 3.84 -30.25 -3.69
C SER A 1084 3.53 -28.89 -3.07
N LEU A 1085 4.55 -28.07 -2.86
CA LEU A 1085 4.40 -26.66 -2.52
C LEU A 1085 4.57 -25.84 -3.80
N THR A 1086 3.57 -25.00 -4.08
CA THR A 1086 3.56 -24.09 -5.23
C THR A 1086 3.66 -22.65 -4.72
N LEU A 1087 4.75 -21.97 -5.08
CA LEU A 1087 4.91 -20.54 -4.87
C LEU A 1087 4.30 -19.79 -6.05
N PHE A 1088 3.53 -18.75 -5.75
CA PHE A 1088 3.16 -17.66 -6.65
C PHE A 1088 3.90 -16.39 -6.20
N ASP A 1089 4.64 -15.73 -7.07
CA ASP A 1089 5.37 -14.50 -6.79
C ASP A 1089 4.93 -13.38 -7.73
N PHE A 1090 4.17 -12.43 -7.18
CA PHE A 1090 3.66 -11.24 -7.87
C PHE A 1090 4.59 -10.02 -7.71
N ASP A 1091 5.82 -10.19 -7.22
CA ASP A 1091 6.79 -9.09 -7.08
C ASP A 1091 6.98 -8.36 -8.43
N PRO A 1092 6.65 -7.05 -8.50
CA PRO A 1092 6.72 -6.32 -9.77
C PRO A 1092 8.14 -6.12 -10.31
N LEU A 1093 9.17 -6.15 -9.46
CA LEU A 1093 10.57 -5.99 -9.87
C LEU A 1093 11.13 -7.33 -10.37
N ARG A 1094 10.92 -8.43 -9.63
CA ARG A 1094 11.30 -9.78 -10.05
C ARG A 1094 10.63 -10.16 -11.36
N THR A 1095 9.32 -9.92 -11.48
CA THR A 1095 8.54 -10.27 -12.67
C THR A 1095 8.94 -9.41 -13.89
N ARG A 1096 9.21 -8.11 -13.71
CA ARG A 1096 9.76 -7.27 -14.80
C ARG A 1096 11.15 -7.74 -15.24
N LYS A 1097 12.01 -8.15 -14.32
CA LYS A 1097 13.34 -8.71 -14.65
C LYS A 1097 13.19 -10.00 -15.46
N GLU A 1098 12.35 -10.94 -15.02
CA GLU A 1098 12.11 -12.21 -15.72
C GLU A 1098 11.57 -11.99 -17.15
N ILE A 1099 10.65 -11.02 -17.33
CA ILE A 1099 10.14 -10.60 -18.65
C ILE A 1099 11.26 -10.01 -19.53
N TYR A 1100 12.19 -9.24 -18.95
CA TYR A 1100 13.30 -8.63 -19.67
C TYR A 1100 14.34 -9.67 -20.09
N ASP A 1101 14.78 -10.53 -19.16
CA ASP A 1101 15.81 -11.54 -19.38
C ASP A 1101 15.35 -12.53 -20.50
N ARG A 1102 14.13 -13.08 -20.41
CA ARG A 1102 13.56 -13.96 -21.45
C ARG A 1102 13.28 -13.27 -22.79
N ARG A 1103 13.13 -11.94 -22.82
CA ARG A 1103 12.95 -11.17 -24.08
C ARG A 1103 14.26 -10.89 -24.79
N ASN A 1104 15.38 -10.80 -24.06
CA ASN A 1104 16.68 -10.41 -24.61
C ASN A 1104 17.54 -11.58 -25.11
N ASP A 1105 17.42 -12.77 -24.50
CA ASP A 1105 18.10 -13.98 -24.96
C ASP A 1105 17.10 -15.15 -25.05
N PRO A 1106 16.38 -15.31 -26.18
CA PRO A 1106 15.42 -16.40 -26.38
C PRO A 1106 16.07 -17.76 -26.62
N THR A 1107 17.40 -17.82 -26.72
CA THR A 1107 18.17 -19.02 -27.07
C THR A 1107 18.82 -19.68 -25.87
N ARG A 1108 19.21 -18.87 -24.89
CA ARG A 1108 19.60 -19.32 -23.56
C ARG A 1108 18.33 -19.63 -22.77
N ARG A 1109 18.24 -20.83 -22.19
CA ARG A 1109 17.34 -21.03 -21.06
C ARG A 1109 17.71 -20.00 -20.01
N ALA A 1110 16.80 -19.07 -19.70
CA ALA A 1110 16.97 -18.24 -18.51
C ALA A 1110 17.11 -19.21 -17.32
N ASP A 1111 18.10 -19.01 -16.44
CA ASP A 1111 18.46 -20.00 -15.42
C ASP A 1111 17.23 -20.62 -14.71
N GLY A 1112 16.23 -19.76 -14.42
CA GLY A 1112 14.96 -20.13 -13.82
C GLY A 1112 14.16 -21.22 -14.53
N GLU A 1113 14.33 -21.45 -15.82
CA GLU A 1113 13.66 -22.54 -16.56
C GLU A 1113 14.26 -23.91 -16.23
N GLU A 1114 15.57 -23.99 -15.95
CA GLU A 1114 16.20 -25.21 -15.42
C GLU A 1114 15.79 -25.43 -13.95
N ASP A 1115 15.51 -24.34 -13.24
CA ASP A 1115 14.90 -24.33 -11.91
C ASP A 1115 13.37 -24.60 -11.93
N GLY A 1116 12.75 -24.80 -13.09
CA GLY A 1116 11.30 -25.05 -13.21
C GLY A 1116 10.39 -23.86 -12.84
N ILE A 1117 10.90 -22.63 -12.91
CA ILE A 1117 10.16 -21.37 -12.71
C ILE A 1117 9.43 -21.00 -14.00
N VAL A 1118 8.11 -20.88 -13.92
CA VAL A 1118 7.22 -20.49 -15.02
C VAL A 1118 6.85 -19.01 -14.87
N LEU A 1119 7.11 -18.22 -15.91
CA LEU A 1119 6.64 -16.83 -16.02
C LEU A 1119 5.24 -16.81 -16.65
N VAL A 1120 4.26 -16.18 -15.99
CA VAL A 1120 2.89 -16.05 -16.48
C VAL A 1120 2.56 -14.58 -16.77
N THR A 1121 2.46 -14.25 -18.06
CA THR A 1121 2.13 -12.90 -18.56
C THR A 1121 0.77 -12.81 -19.26
N ALA A 1122 0.32 -13.88 -19.93
CA ALA A 1122 -0.95 -13.92 -20.65
C ALA A 1122 -2.16 -13.66 -19.74
N GLU A 1123 -3.30 -13.23 -20.30
CA GLU A 1123 -4.56 -13.13 -19.54
C GLU A 1123 -5.05 -14.53 -19.12
N THR A 1124 -5.57 -14.66 -17.90
CA THR A 1124 -6.31 -15.87 -17.50
C THR A 1124 -7.74 -15.73 -18.02
N VAL A 1125 -8.24 -16.77 -18.70
CA VAL A 1125 -9.59 -16.82 -19.25
C VAL A 1125 -10.29 -18.07 -18.71
N LEU A 1126 -11.26 -17.88 -17.82
CA LEU A 1126 -12.10 -18.95 -17.29
C LEU A 1126 -13.36 -19.07 -18.15
N GLU A 1127 -13.69 -20.29 -18.58
CA GLU A 1127 -14.88 -20.54 -19.40
C GLU A 1127 -16.17 -20.29 -18.60
N GLY A 1128 -17.23 -19.84 -19.30
CA GLY A 1128 -18.55 -19.63 -18.73
C GLY A 1128 -19.32 -20.93 -18.53
N LYS A 1129 -18.80 -21.80 -17.65
CA LYS A 1129 -19.42 -23.05 -17.19
C LYS A 1129 -19.70 -22.93 -15.69
N SER A 1130 -20.73 -23.65 -15.21
CA SER A 1130 -21.06 -23.69 -13.78
C SER A 1130 -19.81 -24.02 -12.95
N PRO A 1131 -19.49 -23.27 -11.88
CA PRO A 1131 -20.35 -22.30 -11.19
C PRO A 1131 -20.28 -20.85 -11.71
N LEU A 1132 -19.57 -20.52 -12.79
CA LEU A 1132 -19.55 -19.16 -13.35
C LEU A 1132 -20.72 -18.93 -14.32
N THR A 1133 -21.41 -17.79 -14.25
CA THR A 1133 -22.54 -17.48 -15.15
C THR A 1133 -22.10 -16.99 -16.55
N GLY A 1134 -20.80 -16.98 -16.85
CA GLY A 1134 -20.25 -16.42 -18.08
C GLY A 1134 -18.73 -16.39 -18.07
N GLN A 1135 -18.10 -16.15 -19.23
CA GLN A 1135 -16.64 -16.12 -19.36
C GLN A 1135 -16.04 -14.98 -18.52
N VAL A 1136 -15.04 -15.30 -17.70
CA VAL A 1136 -14.28 -14.32 -16.91
C VAL A 1136 -12.88 -14.19 -17.49
N LYS A 1137 -12.48 -12.96 -17.83
CA LYS A 1137 -11.11 -12.61 -18.22
C LYS A 1137 -10.46 -11.78 -17.13
N THR A 1138 -9.18 -12.03 -16.84
CA THR A 1138 -8.51 -11.44 -15.67
C THR A 1138 -6.99 -11.41 -15.84
N GLY A 1139 -6.33 -10.39 -15.27
CA GLY A 1139 -4.89 -10.39 -15.02
C GLY A 1139 -3.96 -9.84 -16.10
N GLY A 1140 -4.48 -9.26 -17.19
CA GLY A 1140 -3.65 -8.70 -18.27
C GLY A 1140 -2.65 -7.60 -17.86
N MET A 1141 -2.79 -7.03 -16.67
CA MET A 1141 -1.86 -6.05 -16.06
C MET A 1141 -1.18 -6.57 -14.78
N LEU A 1142 -1.43 -7.82 -14.37
CA LEU A 1142 -0.82 -8.49 -13.20
C LEU A 1142 -0.09 -9.77 -13.64
N PRO A 1143 1.11 -9.68 -14.23
CA PRO A 1143 1.97 -10.85 -14.47
C PRO A 1143 2.55 -11.37 -13.14
N TYR A 1144 2.97 -12.64 -13.12
CA TYR A 1144 3.61 -13.27 -11.95
C TYR A 1144 4.58 -14.37 -12.37
N THR A 1145 5.44 -14.82 -11.46
CA THR A 1145 6.21 -16.06 -11.61
C THR A 1145 5.68 -17.14 -10.67
N THR A 1146 5.81 -18.41 -11.05
CA THR A 1146 5.39 -19.54 -10.22
C THR A 1146 6.34 -20.71 -10.33
N VAL A 1147 6.50 -21.47 -9.25
CA VAL A 1147 7.33 -22.67 -9.19
C VAL A 1147 6.69 -23.68 -8.24
N SER A 1148 6.70 -24.96 -8.61
CA SER A 1148 6.17 -26.06 -7.79
C SER A 1148 7.23 -27.11 -7.53
N ARG A 1149 7.24 -27.69 -6.32
CA ARG A 1149 8.23 -28.66 -5.85
C ARG A 1149 7.57 -29.72 -4.97
N PRO A 1150 7.92 -31.02 -5.11
CA PRO A 1150 7.34 -32.08 -4.28
C PRO A 1150 7.78 -31.95 -2.81
N THR A 1151 6.91 -32.35 -1.89
CA THR A 1151 7.18 -32.37 -0.44
C THR A 1151 6.71 -33.70 0.17
N PRO A 1152 7.46 -34.28 1.14
CA PRO A 1152 7.08 -35.52 1.83
C PRO A 1152 5.99 -35.33 2.91
N ALA A 1153 5.44 -34.12 3.08
CA ALA A 1153 4.56 -33.77 4.19
C ALA A 1153 3.32 -32.95 3.77
N ASP A 1154 2.19 -33.27 4.39
CA ASP A 1154 0.83 -32.81 4.09
C ASP A 1154 0.54 -31.34 4.46
N VAL A 1155 1.35 -30.74 5.35
CA VAL A 1155 1.19 -29.37 5.89
C VAL A 1155 2.54 -28.64 5.84
N ALA A 1156 2.52 -27.33 5.68
CA ALA A 1156 3.68 -26.43 5.58
C ALA A 1156 3.42 -25.13 6.35
N LEU A 1157 3.88 -25.07 7.61
CA LEU A 1157 3.95 -23.81 8.35
C LEU A 1157 5.19 -23.05 7.91
N ILE A 1158 5.14 -21.72 7.90
CA ILE A 1158 6.25 -20.88 7.42
C ILE A 1158 6.67 -19.93 8.55
N ASP A 1159 7.98 -19.80 8.74
CA ASP A 1159 8.60 -19.01 9.81
C ASP A 1159 9.71 -18.14 9.23
N ALA A 1160 9.38 -16.88 8.93
CA ALA A 1160 10.20 -15.95 8.16
C ALA A 1160 10.66 -16.52 6.81
N GLU A 1161 11.87 -17.08 6.77
CA GLU A 1161 12.50 -17.70 5.58
C GLU A 1161 12.44 -19.25 5.63
N ARG A 1162 11.99 -19.90 6.71
CA ARG A 1162 11.93 -21.37 6.85
C ARG A 1162 10.54 -21.93 6.53
N ILE A 1163 10.45 -23.15 5.98
CA ILE A 1163 9.20 -23.93 6.00
C ILE A 1163 9.36 -25.12 6.96
N VAL A 1164 8.59 -25.08 8.05
CA VAL A 1164 8.39 -26.21 8.96
C VAL A 1164 7.24 -27.04 8.39
N THR A 1165 7.56 -28.14 7.72
CA THR A 1165 6.53 -29.04 7.22
C THR A 1165 6.02 -29.96 8.32
N ILE A 1166 4.72 -30.25 8.34
CA ILE A 1166 4.11 -31.17 9.32
C ILE A 1166 3.47 -32.32 8.54
N LYS A 1167 3.92 -33.54 8.83
CA LYS A 1167 3.32 -34.76 8.33
C LYS A 1167 2.03 -35.05 9.12
N SER A 1168 0.95 -34.38 8.72
CA SER A 1168 -0.40 -34.65 9.23
C SER A 1168 -0.97 -35.89 8.56
N HIS A 1169 -1.21 -36.97 9.30
CA HIS A 1169 -1.89 -38.16 8.77
C HIS A 1169 -3.41 -37.91 8.59
N LEU A 1170 -3.79 -36.86 7.85
CA LEU A 1170 -5.16 -36.36 7.66
C LEU A 1170 -6.14 -37.44 7.14
N LEU A 1171 -5.64 -38.40 6.35
CA LEU A 1171 -6.39 -39.59 5.91
C LEU A 1171 -6.88 -40.49 7.07
N SER A 1172 -6.34 -40.37 8.29
CA SER A 1172 -6.80 -41.16 9.45
C SER A 1172 -8.14 -40.67 10.03
N PHE A 1173 -8.65 -39.51 9.59
CA PHE A 1173 -9.96 -38.98 10.02
C PHE A 1173 -11.13 -39.93 9.68
N LEU A 1174 -10.94 -40.80 8.67
CA LEU A 1174 -11.89 -41.85 8.28
C LEU A 1174 -11.76 -43.17 9.08
N THR A 1175 -10.74 -43.32 9.95
CA THR A 1175 -10.42 -44.60 10.61
C THR A 1175 -10.26 -44.54 12.14
N GLY A 1176 -10.36 -43.36 12.75
CA GLY A 1176 -10.50 -43.20 14.20
C GLY A 1176 -9.29 -43.65 15.04
N ARG A 1177 -8.09 -43.68 14.46
CA ARG A 1177 -6.84 -43.98 15.17
C ARG A 1177 -6.17 -42.70 15.68
N ARG A 1178 -5.33 -42.83 16.72
CA ARG A 1178 -4.47 -41.73 17.23
C ARG A 1178 -3.65 -41.14 16.08
N LEU A 1179 -3.78 -39.83 15.85
CA LEU A 1179 -2.88 -39.07 14.99
C LEU A 1179 -1.48 -39.04 15.61
N ARG A 1180 -0.46 -39.14 14.74
CA ARG A 1180 0.93 -38.80 15.05
C ARG A 1180 1.36 -37.71 14.10
N MET A 1181 1.26 -36.44 14.51
CA MET A 1181 1.93 -35.38 13.76
C MET A 1181 3.45 -35.56 13.88
N GLY A 1182 4.17 -35.08 12.88
CA GLY A 1182 5.63 -35.08 12.85
C GLY A 1182 6.11 -33.84 12.11
N ALA A 1183 6.88 -32.97 12.76
CA ALA A 1183 7.51 -31.84 12.09
C ALA A 1183 8.81 -32.27 11.39
N GLU A 1184 9.01 -31.85 10.14
CA GLU A 1184 10.22 -31.99 9.31
C GLU A 1184 10.60 -30.57 8.83
N ILE A 1185 11.77 -30.06 9.25
CA ILE A 1185 12.22 -28.68 8.99
C ILE A 1185 12.91 -28.58 7.62
N MET A 1186 12.60 -27.54 6.84
CA MET A 1186 13.37 -27.17 5.64
C MET A 1186 13.80 -25.69 5.68
N GLU A 1187 15.12 -25.48 5.65
CA GLU A 1187 15.77 -24.20 5.36
C GLU A 1187 15.64 -23.81 3.88
N PHE A 1188 15.85 -22.52 3.58
CA PHE A 1188 15.79 -21.91 2.24
C PHE A 1188 17.09 -21.19 1.87
#